data_AF-A0A7L9BR21-F1
#
_entry.id   AF-A0A7L9BR21-F1
#
_cell.length_a   1.000
_cell.length_b   1.000
_cell.length_c   1.000
_cell.angle_alpha   90.00
_cell.angle_beta   90.00
_cell.angle_gamma   90.00
#
_symmetry.space_group_name_H-M   'P 1'
#
loop_
_entity.id
_entity.type
_entity.pdbx_description
1 polymer ?
#
loop_
_entity_poly.entity_id
_entity_poly.type
_entity_poly.pdbx_seq_one_letter_code
_entity_poly.pdbx_strand_id
1 'polypeptide(L)'
;MKNRMKVMGLVLAAGCVSSAMGQDSVSSSGGFPGDAVWAGGAGVPGQGSAYTVKLTPFRTSWGTRLGIAPLAKASRSQATFFNNLISAQYISQTQLSGVPSASASYASWTAAGGGVNSPANNLGLNTNVAGPASSTQFGFVFADFGGRENPIIGGVVNYSANDPSTLYVTRVTAAFNAVDGADTAQFGTGSADARGNVYFRADDFGPNGPNRILEDNIFRVRTVSYGALDGRDVSTVNLIDNDGGADADATDWLVVRDTVSWNTPCNVPSGLSENARGAYIGSNFGTNYAYEAAPLTIAQTTSHRPGTVDHRGNVSFTPARLLGGTGVGTSGMVTKATSGSPTETVSLWTVGSNGVPSNAISLSIPRGAGVTIADPCSGFQWPIETGDFRSYQGTSAFRGGNGQVALARDQGGNGLVAAEVNSTFGGATGANNPYNGIAVYRFPAGQPGNGSWTMAAWIDLPNGMGKEIYGDFGNDGVAFTGDAGEFDGVVDLNPNSPTYDAPIGFLAPHFLVTGGVPLGPGMSSPAFDSVGNLYFLSTVGLYKQNGFIDYDNALVRGIYDRQTNCYRLELMLELGDTFLGQNSGTRYQVQFITLSASDGANSGGFWSGNVSAASWNNTDVSNLDVRDPRALGGLVLNAKIVYDRDGDGDFSDPTATSGDPGSGDEAYSAVLFIGYPGEQGPPPCLADFNGDDFVDFFDLDAFVECFEGGACPDGKTADFNGDDFIDFFDLDAYIEAFEQGC
;
A
#
# COMPACT_ATOMS: atom_id res chain seq x y z
N MET A 1 59.05 -29.91 25.44
CA MET A 1 58.74 -31.17 26.12
C MET A 1 57.61 -30.94 27.12
N LYS A 2 56.42 -31.53 27.06
CA LYS A 2 55.46 -31.72 25.95
C LYS A 2 54.04 -31.49 26.53
N ASN A 3 53.41 -30.39 26.08
CA ASN A 3 51.98 -30.12 25.86
C ASN A 3 50.88 -30.10 26.95
N ARG A 4 50.33 -28.87 27.14
CA ARG A 4 48.93 -28.38 26.96
C ARG A 4 47.83 -28.61 28.04
N MET A 5 47.55 -27.53 28.79
CA MET A 5 46.32 -26.69 28.89
C MET A 5 44.87 -27.25 28.85
N LYS A 6 44.08 -26.67 29.80
CA LYS A 6 42.68 -26.15 29.79
C LYS A 6 41.51 -27.11 30.09
N VAL A 7 40.77 -26.91 31.21
CA VAL A 7 39.66 -25.96 31.54
C VAL A 7 38.29 -26.51 31.10
N MET A 8 37.35 -26.63 32.06
CA MET A 8 35.92 -26.84 31.81
C MET A 8 35.12 -26.13 32.92
N GLY A 9 34.28 -25.18 32.51
CA GLY A 9 33.34 -24.45 33.35
C GLY A 9 32.17 -24.01 32.47
N LEU A 10 30.97 -24.40 32.88
CA LEU A 10 29.69 -24.23 32.19
C LEU A 10 28.90 -23.16 32.96
N VAL A 11 28.29 -22.17 32.29
CA VAL A 11 27.00 -21.50 32.59
C VAL A 11 26.71 -20.43 31.53
N LEU A 12 25.58 -20.62 30.85
CA LEU A 12 24.63 -19.68 30.22
C LEU A 12 25.13 -18.35 29.62
N ALA A 13 25.14 -18.28 28.29
CA ALA A 13 24.93 -17.02 27.54
C ALA A 13 23.51 -17.04 26.97
N ALA A 14 22.65 -16.16 27.46
CA ALA A 14 21.44 -15.75 26.75
C ALA A 14 21.87 -14.96 25.51
N GLY A 15 21.35 -15.36 24.35
CA GLY A 15 21.76 -14.81 23.06
C GLY A 15 21.13 -13.45 22.79
N CYS A 16 21.97 -12.47 22.46
CA CYS A 16 21.53 -11.28 21.73
C CYS A 16 21.06 -11.71 20.34
N VAL A 17 19.80 -11.42 20.04
CA VAL A 17 19.14 -11.74 18.77
C VAL A 17 19.55 -10.68 17.75
N SER A 18 20.37 -11.04 16.76
CA SER A 18 20.67 -10.16 15.63
C SER A 18 19.47 -10.08 14.70
N SER A 19 19.10 -8.86 14.31
CA SER A 19 17.90 -8.58 13.53
C SER A 19 18.00 -8.96 12.04
N ALA A 20 16.84 -9.18 11.43
CA ALA A 20 16.69 -9.58 10.03
C ALA A 20 16.31 -8.41 9.09
N MET A 21 16.95 -8.20 7.92
CA MET A 21 16.77 -7.03 7.02
C MET A 21 16.90 -7.27 5.43
N GLY A 22 16.12 -6.61 4.55
CA GLY A 22 15.53 -7.06 3.24
C GLY A 22 15.40 -5.96 2.16
N GLN A 23 14.64 -6.09 1.04
CA GLN A 23 14.66 -5.26 -0.23
C GLN A 23 14.75 -3.70 -0.19
N ASP A 24 14.68 -3.11 0.99
CA ASP A 24 15.44 -1.89 1.28
C ASP A 24 16.96 -2.19 1.15
N SER A 25 17.45 -2.04 -0.07
CA SER A 25 18.84 -2.29 -0.45
C SER A 25 19.30 -1.27 -1.47
N VAL A 26 20.59 -1.24 -1.69
CA VAL A 26 21.24 -0.45 -2.73
C VAL A 26 22.39 -1.26 -3.30
N SER A 27 22.82 -0.95 -4.53
CA SER A 27 23.93 -1.66 -5.16
C SER A 27 25.25 -1.43 -4.42
N SER A 28 26.20 -2.36 -4.56
CA SER A 28 27.53 -2.24 -3.96
C SER A 28 28.41 -1.16 -4.60
N SER A 29 28.10 -0.72 -5.83
CA SER A 29 28.90 0.22 -6.61
C SER A 29 28.38 1.65 -6.66
N GLY A 30 27.11 1.88 -6.31
CA GLY A 30 26.42 3.17 -6.53
C GLY A 30 26.06 3.39 -8.01
N GLY A 31 25.02 4.19 -8.25
CA GLY A 31 24.53 4.52 -9.60
C GLY A 31 24.09 3.30 -10.43
N PHE A 32 24.05 3.46 -11.75
CA PHE A 32 23.59 2.41 -12.66
C PHE A 32 24.46 1.13 -12.59
N PRO A 33 23.86 -0.06 -12.72
CA PRO A 33 22.44 -0.31 -13.01
C PRO A 33 21.56 -0.47 -11.76
N GLY A 34 22.06 -0.10 -10.57
CA GLY A 34 21.42 -0.42 -9.30
C GLY A 34 21.37 -1.92 -9.00
N ASP A 35 20.45 -2.31 -8.13
CA ASP A 35 20.34 -3.67 -7.60
C ASP A 35 18.96 -4.34 -7.77
N ALA A 36 18.04 -3.75 -8.53
CA ALA A 36 16.76 -4.38 -8.80
C ALA A 36 16.90 -5.72 -9.54
N VAL A 37 16.08 -6.69 -9.14
CA VAL A 37 16.11 -8.06 -9.66
C VAL A 37 15.48 -8.12 -11.05
N TRP A 38 16.06 -8.88 -11.97
CA TRP A 38 15.42 -9.17 -13.26
C TRP A 38 14.48 -10.37 -13.14
N ALA A 39 13.21 -10.20 -13.51
CA ALA A 39 12.19 -11.23 -13.40
C ALA A 39 12.37 -12.38 -14.40
N GLY A 40 13.05 -12.18 -15.53
CA GLY A 40 13.22 -13.22 -16.56
C GLY A 40 14.30 -14.27 -16.25
N GLY A 41 15.10 -14.08 -15.20
CA GLY A 41 16.15 -15.03 -14.82
C GLY A 41 15.60 -16.24 -14.08
N ALA A 42 15.80 -17.45 -14.63
CA ALA A 42 15.46 -18.70 -13.94
C ALA A 42 16.22 -18.82 -12.60
N GLY A 43 15.58 -19.38 -11.58
CA GLY A 43 16.19 -19.55 -10.25
C GLY A 43 16.07 -18.32 -9.36
N VAL A 44 16.81 -18.35 -8.25
CA VAL A 44 16.91 -17.26 -7.29
C VAL A 44 17.99 -16.26 -7.77
N PRO A 45 17.75 -14.93 -7.72
CA PRO A 45 16.57 -14.27 -7.17
C PRO A 45 15.44 -14.01 -8.18
N GLY A 46 15.63 -14.31 -9.46
CA GLY A 46 14.77 -13.84 -10.56
C GLY A 46 13.33 -14.37 -10.50
N GLN A 47 13.14 -15.66 -10.26
CA GLN A 47 11.83 -16.30 -10.12
C GLN A 47 11.34 -16.35 -8.67
N GLY A 48 12.23 -16.23 -7.69
CA GLY A 48 11.86 -16.14 -6.29
C GLY A 48 13.01 -15.71 -5.39
N SER A 49 12.67 -15.06 -4.27
CA SER A 49 13.60 -14.67 -3.22
C SER A 49 12.89 -14.55 -1.87
N ALA A 50 13.62 -14.82 -0.79
CA ALA A 50 13.14 -14.69 0.58
C ALA A 50 14.08 -13.78 1.37
N TYR A 51 13.54 -12.68 1.90
CA TYR A 51 14.28 -11.66 2.62
C TYR A 51 13.38 -10.99 3.67
N THR A 52 13.95 -10.26 4.61
CA THR A 52 13.18 -9.67 5.72
C THR A 52 13.14 -8.15 5.68
N VAL A 53 12.05 -7.45 5.47
CA VAL A 53 12.07 -5.96 5.45
C VAL A 53 11.70 -5.39 6.82
N LYS A 54 12.48 -4.46 7.38
CA LYS A 54 12.07 -3.72 8.58
C LYS A 54 11.37 -2.41 8.27
N LEU A 55 10.34 -2.11 9.06
CA LEU A 55 9.60 -0.87 9.02
C LEU A 55 10.34 0.27 9.72
N THR A 56 10.38 1.43 9.08
CA THR A 56 10.80 2.70 9.68
C THR A 56 9.58 3.38 10.30
N PRO A 57 9.54 3.57 11.62
CA PRO A 57 8.44 4.27 12.26
C PRO A 57 8.36 5.72 11.81
N PHE A 58 7.15 6.23 11.62
CA PHE A 58 6.86 7.64 11.38
C PHE A 58 5.51 8.00 12.03
N ARG A 59 5.21 9.30 12.11
CA ARG A 59 3.92 9.80 12.61
C ARG A 59 3.19 10.53 11.49
N THR A 60 1.89 10.29 11.39
CA THR A 60 1.02 11.11 10.54
C THR A 60 0.83 12.49 11.17
N SER A 61 0.23 13.44 10.45
CA SER A 61 -0.02 14.79 10.98
C SER A 61 -0.86 14.82 12.25
N TRP A 62 -1.62 13.75 12.55
CA TRP A 62 -2.39 13.59 13.80
C TRP A 62 -1.65 12.80 14.89
N GLY A 63 -0.35 12.58 14.72
CA GLY A 63 0.49 11.85 15.68
C GLY A 63 0.34 10.33 15.63
N THR A 64 -0.46 9.77 14.70
CA THR A 64 -0.66 8.32 14.62
C THR A 64 0.60 7.63 14.16
N ARG A 65 1.08 6.67 14.95
CA ARG A 65 2.34 5.98 14.71
C ARG A 65 2.17 4.81 13.76
N LEU A 66 2.83 4.89 12.61
CA LEU A 66 2.86 3.86 11.58
C LEU A 66 4.31 3.54 11.22
N GLY A 67 4.51 2.48 10.44
CA GLY A 67 5.79 2.07 9.92
C GLY A 67 5.72 1.97 8.40
N ILE A 68 6.79 2.38 7.73
CA ILE A 68 6.91 2.34 6.27
C ILE A 68 8.17 1.58 5.85
N ALA A 69 8.10 0.82 4.76
CA ALA A 69 9.29 0.29 4.11
C ALA A 69 9.02 -0.10 2.64
N PRO A 70 10.05 -0.11 1.78
CA PRO A 70 9.94 -0.67 0.44
C PRO A 70 9.88 -2.20 0.51
N LEU A 71 8.67 -2.73 0.33
CA LEU A 71 8.37 -4.15 0.42
C LEU A 71 9.03 -4.95 -0.72
N ALA A 72 8.95 -4.41 -1.94
CA ALA A 72 9.54 -4.97 -3.13
C ALA A 72 9.77 -3.88 -4.19
N LYS A 73 10.92 -3.97 -4.89
CA LYS A 73 11.20 -3.16 -6.07
C LYS A 73 10.55 -3.78 -7.31
N ALA A 74 10.18 -2.94 -8.26
CA ALA A 74 9.90 -3.38 -9.62
C ALA A 74 11.16 -4.02 -10.24
N SER A 75 10.94 -4.85 -11.25
CA SER A 75 12.01 -5.62 -11.89
C SER A 75 12.86 -4.77 -12.81
N ARG A 76 14.11 -5.16 -13.05
CA ARG A 76 14.96 -4.50 -14.04
C ARG A 76 14.94 -5.24 -15.37
N SER A 77 14.49 -4.60 -16.45
CA SER A 77 14.52 -5.15 -17.82
C SER A 77 15.77 -4.77 -18.63
N GLN A 78 16.49 -3.71 -18.25
CA GLN A 78 17.66 -3.20 -18.97
C GLN A 78 18.62 -2.45 -18.04
N ALA A 79 19.89 -2.32 -18.44
CA ALA A 79 20.94 -1.77 -17.57
C ALA A 79 20.97 -0.22 -17.49
N THR A 80 20.26 0.49 -18.36
CA THR A 80 20.25 1.96 -18.40
C THR A 80 19.14 2.58 -17.55
N PHE A 81 18.36 1.74 -16.88
CA PHE A 81 17.35 2.14 -15.90
C PHE A 81 17.55 1.28 -14.66
N PHE A 82 17.25 1.84 -13.50
CA PHE A 82 17.30 1.11 -12.24
C PHE A 82 16.25 -0.01 -12.20
N ASN A 83 15.01 0.29 -12.60
CA ASN A 83 13.96 -0.72 -12.79
C ASN A 83 12.79 -0.25 -13.69
N ASN A 84 11.83 -1.15 -13.86
CA ASN A 84 10.57 -0.98 -14.57
C ASN A 84 9.58 -0.09 -13.79
N LEU A 85 8.50 0.33 -14.44
CA LEU A 85 7.40 1.06 -13.80
C LEU A 85 6.33 0.08 -13.31
N ILE A 86 5.68 0.37 -12.17
CA ILE A 86 4.58 -0.44 -11.65
C ILE A 86 3.26 0.00 -12.30
N SER A 87 2.48 -0.97 -12.81
CA SER A 87 1.20 -0.70 -13.47
C SER A 87 -0.03 -0.95 -12.62
N ALA A 88 0.07 -1.73 -11.54
CA ALA A 88 -0.99 -1.93 -10.54
C ALA A 88 -0.47 -2.82 -9.40
N GLN A 89 -1.05 -2.65 -8.20
CA GLN A 89 -0.70 -3.37 -6.98
C GLN A 89 -1.94 -3.73 -6.16
N TYR A 90 -1.83 -4.72 -5.27
CA TYR A 90 -2.93 -5.23 -4.43
C TYR A 90 -2.39 -5.92 -3.16
N ILE A 91 -3.11 -5.80 -2.04
CA ILE A 91 -2.87 -6.55 -0.79
C ILE A 91 -4.10 -7.39 -0.43
N SER A 92 -3.88 -8.57 0.13
CA SER A 92 -4.96 -9.48 0.48
C SER A 92 -5.93 -8.88 1.50
N GLN A 93 -7.22 -9.07 1.24
CA GLN A 93 -8.33 -8.57 2.07
C GLN A 93 -8.55 -9.38 3.36
N THR A 94 -7.75 -10.41 3.57
CA THR A 94 -7.75 -11.27 4.75
C THR A 94 -6.31 -11.52 5.17
N GLN A 95 -6.12 -12.03 6.39
CA GLN A 95 -4.83 -12.48 6.91
C GLN A 95 -4.98 -13.86 7.54
N LEU A 96 -3.94 -14.69 7.45
CA LEU A 96 -3.87 -15.97 8.16
C LEU A 96 -3.13 -15.74 9.48
N SER A 97 -3.62 -16.32 10.58
CA SER A 97 -2.95 -16.23 11.88
C SER A 97 -2.43 -17.60 12.32
N GLY A 98 -1.31 -17.61 13.04
CA GLY A 98 -0.72 -18.81 13.60
C GLY A 98 -0.12 -19.76 12.55
N VAL A 99 0.24 -19.25 11.37
CA VAL A 99 0.85 -20.04 10.30
C VAL A 99 2.37 -19.97 10.34
N PRO A 100 3.10 -21.03 9.96
CA PRO A 100 4.55 -20.95 9.83
C PRO A 100 4.93 -19.99 8.69
N SER A 101 6.12 -19.40 8.79
CA SER A 101 6.72 -18.67 7.68
C SER A 101 6.80 -19.49 6.39
N ALA A 102 6.55 -18.84 5.26
CA ALA A 102 6.53 -19.49 3.96
C ALA A 102 7.92 -19.98 3.48
N SER A 103 8.99 -19.35 3.94
CA SER A 103 10.36 -19.83 3.74
C SER A 103 10.98 -20.31 5.06
N ALA A 104 11.85 -21.31 4.99
CA ALA A 104 12.61 -21.79 6.14
C ALA A 104 13.73 -20.81 6.54
N SER A 105 14.23 -20.01 5.59
CA SER A 105 15.32 -19.06 5.78
C SER A 105 15.08 -17.80 4.96
N TYR A 106 15.43 -16.65 5.53
CA TYR A 106 15.34 -15.35 4.88
C TYR A 106 16.70 -14.66 4.93
N ALA A 107 17.08 -14.04 3.81
CA ALA A 107 18.26 -13.19 3.76
C ALA A 107 18.01 -11.89 4.54
N SER A 108 18.97 -11.53 5.38
CA SER A 108 19.01 -10.36 6.24
C SER A 108 20.28 -9.53 5.96
N TRP A 109 20.27 -8.20 5.91
CA TRP A 109 21.47 -7.35 5.84
C TRP A 109 21.28 -6.03 6.55
N THR A 110 22.29 -5.52 7.26
CA THR A 110 22.17 -4.27 8.03
C THR A 110 23.07 -3.15 7.51
N ALA A 111 23.51 -3.26 6.26
CA ALA A 111 24.48 -2.36 5.66
C ALA A 111 24.25 -2.22 4.16
N ALA A 112 24.59 -1.03 3.65
CA ALA A 112 24.44 -0.68 2.26
C ALA A 112 25.30 -1.59 1.36
N GLY A 113 24.76 -1.96 0.20
CA GLY A 113 25.37 -2.96 -0.68
C GLY A 113 24.97 -4.41 -0.35
N GLY A 114 24.37 -4.68 0.82
CA GLY A 114 23.65 -5.93 1.10
C GLY A 114 22.38 -6.03 0.24
N GLY A 115 21.91 -7.24 -0.02
CA GLY A 115 20.74 -7.44 -0.89
C GLY A 115 20.64 -8.85 -1.47
N VAL A 116 19.62 -9.10 -2.29
CA VAL A 116 19.36 -10.43 -2.89
C VAL A 116 19.86 -10.57 -4.33
N ASN A 117 20.22 -9.47 -4.99
CA ASN A 117 20.66 -9.47 -6.38
C ASN A 117 22.17 -9.68 -6.46
N SER A 118 22.62 -10.94 -6.44
CA SER A 118 24.04 -11.31 -6.34
C SER A 118 25.00 -10.64 -7.35
N PRO A 119 24.60 -10.27 -8.58
CA PRO A 119 25.46 -9.51 -9.49
C PRO A 119 25.68 -8.04 -9.07
N ALA A 120 24.82 -7.48 -8.23
CA ALA A 120 24.86 -6.07 -7.82
C ALA A 120 25.13 -5.88 -6.31
N ASN A 121 24.76 -6.85 -5.48
CA ASN A 121 24.92 -6.83 -4.03
C ASN A 121 26.08 -7.72 -3.55
N ASN A 122 26.67 -7.35 -2.42
CA ASN A 122 27.62 -8.18 -1.69
C ASN A 122 26.87 -9.12 -0.73
N LEU A 123 26.61 -10.35 -1.17
CA LEU A 123 25.92 -11.36 -0.34
C LEU A 123 26.68 -11.73 0.94
N GLY A 124 27.96 -11.39 1.07
CA GLY A 124 28.74 -11.57 2.30
C GLY A 124 28.31 -10.63 3.43
N LEU A 125 27.57 -9.57 3.11
CA LEU A 125 26.90 -8.70 4.10
C LEU A 125 25.58 -9.29 4.59
N ASN A 126 25.11 -10.37 3.97
CA ASN A 126 23.86 -11.00 4.36
C ASN A 126 24.09 -12.03 5.47
N THR A 127 23.18 -12.06 6.43
CA THR A 127 22.97 -13.15 7.38
C THR A 127 21.69 -13.91 7.01
N ASN A 128 21.60 -15.18 7.38
CA ASN A 128 20.39 -15.96 7.20
C ASN A 128 19.66 -16.07 8.53
N VAL A 129 18.39 -15.70 8.54
CA VAL A 129 17.53 -15.81 9.72
C VAL A 129 16.41 -16.82 9.48
N ALA A 130 15.97 -17.48 10.54
CA ALA A 130 14.76 -18.29 10.49
C ALA A 130 13.52 -17.38 10.51
N GLY A 131 12.51 -17.75 9.74
CA GLY A 131 11.19 -17.13 9.86
C GLY A 131 10.48 -17.53 11.16
N PRO A 132 9.54 -16.72 11.67
CA PRO A 132 8.72 -17.08 12.82
C PRO A 132 7.96 -18.40 12.60
N ALA A 133 8.04 -19.29 13.60
CA ALA A 133 7.33 -20.58 13.57
C ALA A 133 5.80 -20.44 13.62
N SER A 134 5.31 -19.32 14.18
CA SER A 134 3.92 -18.92 14.23
C SER A 134 3.86 -17.43 13.91
N SER A 135 3.16 -17.08 12.84
CA SER A 135 3.12 -15.74 12.28
C SER A 135 1.72 -15.36 11.82
N THR A 136 1.52 -14.08 11.58
CA THR A 136 0.43 -13.61 10.73
C THR A 136 0.93 -13.40 9.31
N GLN A 137 0.15 -13.85 8.34
CA GLN A 137 0.52 -13.84 6.92
C GLN A 137 -0.52 -13.08 6.09
N PHE A 138 -0.04 -12.20 5.20
CA PHE A 138 -0.83 -11.61 4.14
C PHE A 138 -0.17 -11.84 2.77
N GLY A 139 -0.96 -11.72 1.71
CA GLY A 139 -0.48 -11.82 0.33
C GLY A 139 -0.40 -10.44 -0.33
N PHE A 140 0.49 -10.30 -1.30
CA PHE A 140 0.59 -9.11 -2.13
C PHE A 140 0.83 -9.49 -3.59
N VAL A 141 0.48 -8.59 -4.49
CA VAL A 141 0.81 -8.70 -5.92
C VAL A 141 0.96 -7.32 -6.52
N PHE A 142 1.86 -7.20 -7.48
CA PHE A 142 1.92 -6.09 -8.42
C PHE A 142 2.34 -6.59 -9.81
N ALA A 143 2.12 -5.74 -10.81
CA ALA A 143 2.70 -5.91 -12.14
C ALA A 143 3.64 -4.74 -12.40
N ASP A 144 4.73 -5.00 -13.10
CA ASP A 144 5.59 -3.96 -13.62
C ASP A 144 5.68 -4.05 -15.15
N PHE A 145 6.22 -3.02 -15.80
CA PHE A 145 6.45 -3.00 -17.23
C PHE A 145 7.69 -2.19 -17.61
N GLY A 146 8.45 -2.71 -18.58
CA GLY A 146 9.62 -2.07 -19.14
C GLY A 146 10.07 -2.75 -20.43
N GLY A 147 10.26 -1.95 -21.48
CA GLY A 147 10.54 -2.47 -22.82
C GLY A 147 9.39 -3.35 -23.31
N ARG A 148 9.63 -4.66 -23.42
CA ARG A 148 8.63 -5.69 -23.77
C ARG A 148 8.20 -6.54 -22.59
N GLU A 149 8.87 -6.41 -21.45
CA GLU A 149 8.59 -7.19 -20.26
C GLU A 149 7.43 -6.55 -19.48
N ASN A 150 6.53 -7.40 -19.02
CA ASN A 150 5.40 -7.06 -18.18
C ASN A 150 5.11 -8.22 -17.21
N PRO A 151 5.98 -8.51 -16.22
CA PRO A 151 5.77 -9.60 -15.26
C PRO A 151 4.61 -9.34 -14.28
N ILE A 152 4.06 -10.42 -13.74
CA ILE A 152 3.30 -10.42 -12.48
C ILE A 152 4.21 -10.91 -11.36
N ILE A 153 4.35 -10.11 -10.31
CA ILE A 153 5.16 -10.43 -9.12
C ILE A 153 4.26 -10.37 -7.91
N GLY A 154 4.35 -11.36 -7.05
CA GLY A 154 3.61 -11.37 -5.80
C GLY A 154 4.27 -12.28 -4.79
N GLY A 155 3.50 -12.71 -3.82
CA GLY A 155 3.98 -13.60 -2.78
C GLY A 155 3.26 -13.37 -1.48
N VAL A 156 3.95 -13.73 -0.40
CA VAL A 156 3.42 -13.62 0.96
C VAL A 156 4.42 -12.94 1.88
N VAL A 157 3.88 -12.28 2.89
CA VAL A 157 4.63 -11.62 3.96
C VAL A 157 4.16 -12.21 5.27
N ASN A 158 5.10 -12.71 6.07
CA ASN A 158 4.86 -13.16 7.43
C ASN A 158 5.38 -12.10 8.41
N TYR A 159 4.71 -11.89 9.53
CA TYR A 159 5.23 -11.09 10.64
C TYR A 159 4.82 -11.69 11.98
N SER A 160 5.55 -11.36 13.04
CA SER A 160 5.27 -11.82 14.39
C SER A 160 4.59 -10.70 15.19
N ALA A 161 3.64 -11.05 16.04
CA ALA A 161 3.07 -10.08 16.98
C ALA A 161 4.11 -9.57 18.01
N ASN A 162 5.19 -10.34 18.24
CA ASN A 162 6.28 -9.97 19.15
C ASN A 162 7.35 -9.09 18.48
N ASP A 163 7.38 -9.06 17.15
CA ASP A 163 8.22 -8.15 16.38
C ASP A 163 7.43 -7.65 15.17
N PRO A 164 6.51 -6.69 15.38
CA PRO A 164 5.65 -6.17 14.32
C PRO A 164 6.44 -5.35 13.29
N SER A 165 7.66 -4.91 13.64
CA SER A 165 8.52 -4.10 12.78
C SER A 165 9.19 -4.90 11.66
N THR A 166 9.40 -6.20 11.86
CA THR A 166 10.08 -7.06 10.87
C THR A 166 9.08 -7.86 10.04
N LEU A 167 9.10 -7.61 8.73
CA LEU A 167 8.35 -8.35 7.73
C LEU A 167 9.23 -9.43 7.10
N TYR A 168 8.75 -10.66 6.99
CA TYR A 168 9.44 -11.79 6.36
C TYR A 168 8.81 -12.05 4.99
N VAL A 169 9.43 -11.53 3.94
CA VAL A 169 8.90 -11.46 2.59
C VAL A 169 9.37 -12.66 1.78
N THR A 170 8.43 -13.38 1.17
CA THR A 170 8.69 -14.37 0.12
C THR A 170 8.15 -13.80 -1.19
N ARG A 171 9.05 -13.25 -2.01
CA ARG A 171 8.74 -12.65 -3.31
C ARG A 171 8.89 -13.70 -4.40
N VAL A 172 7.92 -13.78 -5.31
CA VAL A 172 7.86 -14.76 -6.40
C VAL A 172 7.40 -14.09 -7.68
N THR A 173 8.09 -14.35 -8.78
CA THR A 173 7.61 -14.01 -10.12
C THR A 173 6.54 -15.03 -10.51
N ALA A 174 5.27 -14.61 -10.43
CA ALA A 174 4.13 -15.46 -10.67
C ALA A 174 3.96 -15.76 -12.16
N ALA A 175 4.20 -14.77 -13.02
CA ALA A 175 4.09 -14.90 -14.48
C ALA A 175 5.09 -13.97 -15.18
N PHE A 176 5.59 -14.43 -16.32
CA PHE A 176 6.48 -13.67 -17.19
C PHE A 176 6.01 -13.78 -18.65
N ASN A 177 6.21 -12.74 -19.45
CA ASN A 177 5.69 -12.67 -20.82
C ASN A 177 6.78 -12.60 -21.90
N ALA A 178 8.03 -12.29 -21.57
CA ALA A 178 9.03 -11.97 -22.59
C ALA A 178 10.41 -12.58 -22.32
N VAL A 179 10.61 -13.85 -22.69
CA VAL A 179 11.94 -14.49 -22.66
C VAL A 179 12.72 -14.10 -23.92
N ASP A 180 13.98 -13.73 -23.76
CA ASP A 180 14.87 -13.30 -24.85
C ASP A 180 14.29 -12.17 -25.75
N GLY A 181 13.44 -11.31 -25.17
CA GLY A 181 12.79 -10.20 -25.86
C GLY A 181 11.61 -10.60 -26.77
N ALA A 182 11.20 -11.86 -26.77
CA ALA A 182 10.03 -12.35 -27.50
C ALA A 182 8.77 -12.26 -26.62
N ASP A 183 7.95 -11.24 -26.85
CA ASP A 183 6.74 -10.98 -26.06
C ASP A 183 5.58 -11.92 -26.44
N THR A 184 5.05 -12.66 -25.48
CA THR A 184 4.02 -13.68 -25.68
C THR A 184 2.65 -13.28 -25.15
N ALA A 185 2.55 -12.27 -24.29
CA ALA A 185 1.31 -11.87 -23.62
C ALA A 185 1.41 -10.47 -22.99
N GLN A 186 0.28 -9.82 -22.78
CA GLN A 186 0.19 -8.62 -21.96
C GLN A 186 -0.64 -8.90 -20.70
N PHE A 187 -0.16 -8.48 -19.54
CA PHE A 187 -0.83 -8.76 -18.27
C PHE A 187 -1.47 -7.52 -17.63
N GLY A 188 -2.43 -7.81 -16.76
CA GLY A 188 -3.03 -6.87 -15.82
C GLY A 188 -3.20 -7.47 -14.44
N THR A 189 -2.80 -6.73 -13.41
CA THR A 189 -2.89 -7.17 -12.02
C THR A 189 -4.33 -7.31 -11.60
N GLY A 190 -4.68 -8.47 -11.05
CA GLY A 190 -5.94 -8.70 -10.35
C GLY A 190 -5.79 -8.56 -8.84
N SER A 191 -5.78 -9.70 -8.16
CA SER A 191 -5.85 -9.77 -6.71
C SER A 191 -4.92 -10.85 -6.17
N ALA A 192 -4.65 -10.78 -4.86
CA ALA A 192 -3.94 -11.80 -4.12
C ALA A 192 -4.68 -12.19 -2.84
N ASP A 193 -4.56 -13.44 -2.42
CA ASP A 193 -5.03 -13.88 -1.11
C ASP A 193 -3.90 -14.15 -0.12
N ALA A 194 -4.26 -14.32 1.16
CA ALA A 194 -3.30 -14.50 2.23
C ALA A 194 -2.50 -15.82 2.14
N ARG A 195 -2.89 -16.77 1.27
CA ARG A 195 -2.11 -17.98 0.97
C ARG A 195 -1.15 -17.79 -0.22
N GLY A 196 -1.12 -16.61 -0.83
CA GLY A 196 -0.26 -16.34 -1.98
C GLY A 196 -0.84 -16.82 -3.32
N ASN A 197 -2.15 -17.04 -3.41
CA ASN A 197 -2.79 -17.17 -4.72
C ASN A 197 -2.86 -15.80 -5.39
N VAL A 198 -2.26 -15.68 -6.56
CA VAL A 198 -2.27 -14.46 -7.38
C VAL A 198 -3.16 -14.67 -8.59
N TYR A 199 -4.09 -13.76 -8.82
CA TYR A 199 -5.01 -13.76 -9.95
C TYR A 199 -4.68 -12.60 -10.87
N PHE A 200 -4.59 -12.85 -12.18
CA PHE A 200 -4.29 -11.82 -13.16
C PHE A 200 -4.97 -12.10 -14.50
N ARG A 201 -5.09 -11.03 -15.29
CA ARG A 201 -5.57 -11.09 -16.68
C ARG A 201 -4.38 -11.19 -17.63
N ALA A 202 -4.55 -11.92 -18.73
CA ALA A 202 -3.61 -11.95 -19.84
C ALA A 202 -4.35 -11.82 -21.19
N ASP A 203 -3.78 -11.07 -22.13
CA ASP A 203 -4.33 -10.93 -23.49
C ASP A 203 -3.26 -10.89 -24.59
N ASP A 204 -3.73 -10.85 -25.83
CA ASP A 204 -2.91 -10.79 -27.05
C ASP A 204 -2.81 -9.39 -27.69
N PHE A 205 -2.96 -8.33 -26.88
CA PHE A 205 -2.89 -6.94 -27.34
C PHE A 205 -1.46 -6.49 -27.62
N GLY A 206 -0.96 -6.79 -28.82
CA GLY A 206 0.37 -6.34 -29.27
C GLY A 206 1.59 -7.25 -29.05
N PRO A 207 1.52 -8.45 -28.42
CA PRO A 207 2.63 -9.40 -28.42
C PRO A 207 3.08 -9.80 -29.82
N ASN A 208 4.39 -9.99 -29.97
CA ASN A 208 5.06 -10.25 -31.26
C ASN A 208 5.99 -11.48 -31.26
N GLY A 209 6.08 -12.17 -30.14
CA GLY A 209 6.81 -13.43 -29.96
C GLY A 209 6.08 -14.63 -30.58
N PRO A 210 6.79 -15.76 -30.70
CA PRO A 210 6.19 -17.01 -31.14
C PRO A 210 5.22 -17.55 -30.07
N ASN A 211 4.28 -18.39 -30.48
CA ASN A 211 3.29 -19.04 -29.60
C ASN A 211 2.54 -18.08 -28.65
N ARG A 212 2.37 -16.81 -29.03
CA ARG A 212 1.68 -15.83 -28.20
C ARG A 212 0.29 -16.32 -27.79
N ILE A 213 -0.13 -15.92 -26.59
CA ILE A 213 -1.49 -16.15 -26.11
C ILE A 213 -2.51 -15.61 -27.12
N LEU A 214 -3.74 -16.12 -27.09
CA LEU A 214 -4.84 -15.70 -27.96
C LEU A 214 -6.01 -15.18 -27.13
N GLU A 215 -6.64 -14.11 -27.59
CA GLU A 215 -7.86 -13.51 -27.00
C GLU A 215 -7.69 -13.17 -25.50
N ASP A 216 -8.79 -13.04 -24.74
CA ASP A 216 -8.75 -12.73 -23.30
C ASP A 216 -8.66 -13.98 -22.43
N ASN A 217 -7.84 -13.89 -21.37
CA ASN A 217 -7.53 -14.98 -20.46
C ASN A 217 -7.46 -14.52 -19.00
N ILE A 218 -7.78 -15.44 -18.09
CA ILE A 218 -7.63 -15.24 -16.64
C ILE A 218 -6.83 -16.41 -16.08
N PHE A 219 -5.82 -16.10 -15.27
CA PHE A 219 -4.96 -17.08 -14.61
C PHE A 219 -5.00 -16.92 -13.09
N ARG A 220 -4.78 -18.03 -12.39
CA ARG A 220 -4.40 -18.08 -10.97
C ARG A 220 -3.06 -18.78 -10.85
N VAL A 221 -2.11 -18.19 -10.13
CA VAL A 221 -0.82 -18.79 -9.81
C VAL A 221 -0.65 -18.88 -8.30
N ARG A 222 -0.27 -20.06 -7.82
CA ARG A 222 0.11 -20.29 -6.41
C ARG A 222 1.56 -19.91 -6.22
N THR A 223 1.85 -18.82 -5.51
CA THR A 223 3.23 -18.39 -5.29
C THR A 223 3.98 -19.26 -4.27
N VAL A 224 3.26 -19.82 -3.29
CA VAL A 224 3.83 -20.70 -2.25
C VAL A 224 2.98 -21.96 -2.08
N SER A 225 3.60 -23.06 -1.67
CA SER A 225 2.89 -24.33 -1.41
C SER A 225 2.06 -24.25 -0.13
N TYR A 226 0.90 -24.88 -0.13
CA TYR A 226 0.08 -25.02 1.08
C TYR A 226 -0.85 -26.24 1.00
N GLY A 227 -0.98 -26.97 2.11
CA GLY A 227 -1.74 -28.22 2.10
C GLY A 227 -1.15 -29.23 1.11
N ALA A 228 -1.98 -29.69 0.16
CA ALA A 228 -1.57 -30.60 -0.92
C ALA A 228 -1.39 -29.89 -2.28
N LEU A 229 -1.31 -28.56 -2.27
CA LEU A 229 -1.20 -27.74 -3.48
C LEU A 229 0.21 -27.20 -3.59
N ASP A 230 0.84 -27.46 -4.73
CA ASP A 230 2.18 -26.99 -5.04
C ASP A 230 2.16 -25.50 -5.42
N GLY A 231 3.13 -24.77 -4.88
CA GLY A 231 3.46 -23.41 -5.29
C GLY A 231 4.49 -23.40 -6.41
N ARG A 232 4.86 -22.20 -6.85
CA ARG A 232 5.81 -21.96 -7.94
C ARG A 232 7.13 -22.72 -7.76
N ASP A 233 7.52 -23.49 -8.77
CA ASP A 233 8.90 -23.94 -8.94
C ASP A 233 9.77 -22.79 -9.44
N VAL A 234 10.55 -22.22 -8.52
CA VAL A 234 11.44 -21.08 -8.81
C VAL A 234 12.62 -21.46 -9.72
N SER A 235 12.88 -22.74 -9.99
CA SER A 235 13.92 -23.16 -10.93
C SER A 235 13.55 -22.90 -12.39
N THR A 236 12.27 -22.64 -12.67
CA THR A 236 11.73 -22.43 -14.03
C THR A 236 11.13 -21.03 -14.17
N VAL A 237 11.26 -20.43 -15.35
CA VAL A 237 10.54 -19.20 -15.71
C VAL A 237 9.11 -19.57 -16.06
N ASN A 238 8.12 -19.05 -15.32
CA ASN A 238 6.71 -19.25 -15.67
C ASN A 238 6.29 -18.32 -16.81
N LEU A 239 6.77 -18.64 -18.01
CA LEU A 239 6.33 -18.00 -19.25
C LEU A 239 4.86 -18.33 -19.48
N ILE A 240 4.03 -17.31 -19.71
CA ILE A 240 2.64 -17.49 -20.10
C ILE A 240 2.52 -17.29 -21.60
N ASP A 241 2.10 -18.34 -22.29
CA ASP A 241 1.91 -18.32 -23.74
C ASP A 241 0.64 -19.08 -24.13
N ASN A 242 0.51 -19.48 -25.40
CA ASN A 242 -0.69 -20.18 -25.86
C ASN A 242 -0.82 -21.62 -25.32
N ASP A 243 0.20 -22.18 -24.69
CA ASP A 243 0.12 -23.50 -24.03
C ASP A 243 -0.25 -23.38 -22.53
N GLY A 244 -0.35 -22.16 -22.01
CA GLY A 244 -0.63 -21.86 -20.61
C GLY A 244 0.61 -21.36 -19.89
N GLY A 245 0.75 -21.69 -18.60
CA GLY A 245 1.95 -21.39 -17.84
C GLY A 245 2.97 -22.52 -17.92
N ALA A 246 4.25 -22.19 -18.16
CA ALA A 246 5.34 -23.16 -18.19
C ALA A 246 5.52 -23.94 -16.86
N ASP A 247 5.10 -23.38 -15.73
CA ASP A 247 4.91 -24.11 -14.46
C ASP A 247 3.44 -24.47 -14.27
N ALA A 248 3.02 -25.56 -14.92
CA ALA A 248 1.63 -25.99 -14.95
C ALA A 248 1.10 -26.46 -13.59
N ASP A 249 1.96 -26.99 -12.70
CA ASP A 249 1.52 -27.49 -11.39
C ASP A 249 1.09 -26.34 -10.46
N ALA A 250 1.69 -25.16 -10.60
CA ALA A 250 1.33 -23.96 -9.86
C ALA A 250 0.31 -23.05 -10.58
N THR A 251 0.05 -23.26 -11.88
CA THR A 251 -0.72 -22.34 -12.74
C THR A 251 -2.06 -22.93 -13.17
N ASP A 252 -3.15 -22.27 -12.77
CA ASP A 252 -4.50 -22.57 -13.25
C ASP A 252 -4.91 -21.58 -14.35
N TRP A 253 -5.35 -22.10 -15.50
CA TRP A 253 -5.92 -21.31 -16.60
C TRP A 253 -7.45 -21.32 -16.50
N LEU A 254 -8.02 -20.23 -15.97
CA LEU A 254 -9.42 -20.15 -15.54
C LEU A 254 -10.37 -19.74 -16.66
N VAL A 255 -10.01 -18.70 -17.41
CA VAL A 255 -10.71 -18.28 -18.63
C VAL A 255 -9.75 -18.48 -19.78
N VAL A 256 -10.18 -19.25 -20.78
CA VAL A 256 -9.31 -19.76 -21.85
C VAL A 256 -9.78 -19.21 -23.19
N ARG A 257 -9.00 -18.27 -23.73
CA ARG A 257 -9.15 -17.70 -25.08
C ARG A 257 -10.58 -17.24 -25.37
N ASP A 258 -11.17 -16.51 -24.43
CA ASP A 258 -12.52 -16.00 -24.59
C ASP A 258 -12.50 -14.75 -25.46
N THR A 259 -13.38 -14.69 -26.45
CA THR A 259 -13.48 -13.56 -27.39
C THR A 259 -14.22 -12.37 -26.79
N VAL A 260 -14.89 -12.54 -25.65
CA VAL A 260 -15.40 -11.43 -24.86
C VAL A 260 -14.25 -10.82 -24.07
N SER A 261 -14.12 -9.50 -24.06
CA SER A 261 -13.10 -8.84 -23.22
C SER A 261 -13.41 -8.95 -21.73
N TRP A 262 -12.39 -9.22 -20.91
CA TRP A 262 -12.53 -9.39 -19.46
C TRP A 262 -11.87 -8.24 -18.69
N ASN A 263 -12.41 -7.93 -17.51
CA ASN A 263 -11.74 -7.04 -16.56
C ASN A 263 -10.70 -7.83 -15.76
N THR A 264 -9.72 -7.14 -15.14
CA THR A 264 -8.80 -7.79 -14.19
C THR A 264 -9.55 -8.45 -13.02
N PRO A 265 -9.08 -9.62 -12.56
CA PRO A 265 -9.83 -10.50 -11.66
C PRO A 265 -9.76 -10.07 -10.20
N CYS A 266 -10.82 -10.38 -9.45
CA CYS A 266 -10.82 -10.42 -7.99
C CYS A 266 -10.95 -11.89 -7.52
N ASN A 267 -10.96 -12.14 -6.22
CA ASN A 267 -11.02 -13.49 -5.68
C ASN A 267 -11.83 -13.57 -4.38
N VAL A 268 -12.43 -14.74 -4.16
CA VAL A 268 -12.79 -15.20 -2.83
C VAL A 268 -11.54 -15.85 -2.23
N PRO A 269 -10.98 -15.32 -1.12
CA PRO A 269 -9.79 -15.88 -0.49
C PRO A 269 -9.94 -17.36 -0.17
N SER A 270 -8.88 -18.15 -0.35
CA SER A 270 -8.86 -19.59 -0.05
C SER A 270 -9.19 -19.97 1.41
N GLY A 271 -9.05 -19.04 2.36
CA GLY A 271 -9.50 -19.23 3.74
C GLY A 271 -11.01 -19.09 3.95
N LEU A 272 -11.71 -18.51 2.97
CA LEU A 272 -13.17 -18.29 2.97
C LEU A 272 -13.88 -19.13 1.91
N SER A 273 -13.15 -19.60 0.91
CA SER A 273 -13.69 -20.44 -0.16
C SER A 273 -13.84 -21.90 0.28
N GLU A 274 -14.80 -22.59 -0.31
CA GLU A 274 -14.93 -24.05 -0.21
C GLU A 274 -13.87 -24.78 -1.07
N ASN A 275 -13.30 -24.09 -2.06
CA ASN A 275 -12.17 -24.57 -2.81
C ASN A 275 -10.89 -24.17 -2.07
N ALA A 276 -10.04 -25.16 -1.75
CA ALA A 276 -8.76 -24.92 -1.08
C ALA A 276 -7.85 -23.94 -1.85
N ARG A 277 -8.03 -23.80 -3.17
CA ARG A 277 -7.31 -22.87 -4.05
C ARG A 277 -7.88 -21.43 -4.10
N GLY A 278 -8.91 -21.14 -3.29
CA GLY A 278 -9.74 -19.95 -3.48
C GLY A 278 -10.68 -20.09 -4.67
N ALA A 279 -11.49 -19.07 -4.91
CA ALA A 279 -12.38 -19.01 -6.07
C ALA A 279 -12.19 -17.70 -6.83
N TYR A 280 -12.12 -17.77 -8.16
CA TYR A 280 -12.15 -16.58 -9.00
C TYR A 280 -13.51 -15.90 -8.95
N ILE A 281 -13.50 -14.56 -8.92
CA ILE A 281 -14.67 -13.71 -9.16
C ILE A 281 -14.27 -12.51 -10.04
N GLY A 282 -15.13 -12.08 -10.96
CA GLY A 282 -14.80 -10.99 -11.86
C GLY A 282 -15.96 -10.56 -12.75
N SER A 283 -15.63 -9.81 -13.80
CA SER A 283 -16.60 -9.27 -14.76
C SER A 283 -16.04 -9.25 -16.17
N ASN A 284 -16.93 -9.20 -17.15
CA ASN A 284 -16.58 -9.04 -18.56
C ASN A 284 -17.40 -7.96 -19.26
N PHE A 285 -16.95 -7.54 -20.43
CA PHE A 285 -17.57 -6.48 -21.22
C PHE A 285 -18.90 -6.94 -21.87
N GLY A 286 -19.24 -8.23 -21.76
CA GLY A 286 -20.56 -8.78 -22.01
C GLY A 286 -21.59 -8.47 -20.93
N THR A 287 -21.25 -7.65 -19.93
CA THR A 287 -22.09 -7.22 -18.80
C THR A 287 -22.40 -8.31 -17.76
N ASN A 288 -21.60 -9.39 -17.74
CA ASN A 288 -21.77 -10.52 -16.83
C ASN A 288 -20.78 -10.43 -15.67
N TYR A 289 -21.27 -10.80 -14.48
CA TYR A 289 -20.43 -11.25 -13.38
C TYR A 289 -20.06 -12.72 -13.62
N ALA A 290 -18.81 -13.04 -13.38
CA ALA A 290 -18.26 -14.37 -13.57
C ALA A 290 -17.62 -14.89 -12.29
N TYR A 291 -17.73 -16.19 -12.05
CA TYR A 291 -17.22 -16.83 -10.84
C TYR A 291 -16.86 -18.30 -11.07
N GLU A 292 -15.92 -18.82 -10.29
CA GLU A 292 -15.50 -20.23 -10.31
C GLU A 292 -16.49 -21.09 -9.51
N ALA A 293 -17.60 -21.48 -10.14
CA ALA A 293 -18.70 -22.22 -9.51
C ALA A 293 -18.28 -23.62 -9.01
N ALA A 294 -17.26 -24.20 -9.64
CA ALA A 294 -16.55 -25.41 -9.24
C ALA A 294 -15.10 -25.25 -9.73
N PRO A 295 -14.12 -26.04 -9.22
CA PRO A 295 -12.72 -25.91 -9.62
C PRO A 295 -12.55 -25.85 -11.15
N LEU A 296 -11.93 -24.77 -11.63
CA LEU A 296 -11.69 -24.48 -13.06
C LEU A 296 -12.95 -24.40 -13.94
N THR A 297 -14.15 -24.27 -13.35
CA THR A 297 -15.41 -24.13 -14.07
C THR A 297 -16.00 -22.75 -13.84
N ILE A 298 -15.98 -21.91 -14.88
CA ILE A 298 -16.46 -20.53 -14.81
C ILE A 298 -17.95 -20.47 -15.19
N ALA A 299 -18.75 -19.95 -14.27
CA ALA A 299 -20.15 -19.60 -14.51
C ALA A 299 -20.28 -18.08 -14.68
N GLN A 300 -21.33 -17.66 -15.40
CA GLN A 300 -21.64 -16.25 -15.65
C GLN A 300 -23.10 -15.95 -15.32
N THR A 301 -23.38 -14.74 -14.85
CA THR A 301 -24.73 -14.26 -14.54
C THR A 301 -24.80 -12.74 -14.57
N THR A 302 -26.01 -12.19 -14.66
CA THR A 302 -26.30 -10.76 -14.51
C THR A 302 -26.95 -10.42 -13.16
N SER A 303 -27.11 -11.42 -12.27
CA SER A 303 -27.82 -11.26 -10.99
C SER A 303 -27.14 -10.31 -10.00
N HIS A 304 -25.87 -9.94 -10.21
CA HIS A 304 -25.14 -9.01 -9.35
C HIS A 304 -25.65 -7.57 -9.42
N ARG A 305 -26.43 -7.21 -10.45
CA ARG A 305 -26.75 -5.82 -10.80
C ARG A 305 -28.26 -5.56 -10.96
N PRO A 306 -29.09 -5.79 -9.92
CA PRO A 306 -30.54 -5.71 -10.01
C PRO A 306 -31.00 -4.29 -10.37
N GLY A 307 -31.96 -4.18 -11.29
CA GLY A 307 -32.51 -2.88 -11.71
C GLY A 307 -31.57 -2.04 -12.58
N THR A 308 -30.45 -2.60 -13.04
CA THR A 308 -29.49 -1.95 -13.93
C THR A 308 -29.18 -2.84 -15.12
N VAL A 309 -28.73 -2.27 -16.25
CA VAL A 309 -28.51 -3.04 -17.50
C VAL A 309 -27.04 -3.22 -17.86
N ASP A 310 -26.14 -2.51 -17.19
CA ASP A 310 -24.72 -2.46 -17.54
C ASP A 310 -23.84 -2.20 -16.29
N HIS A 311 -22.55 -2.50 -16.37
CA HIS A 311 -21.56 -2.33 -15.30
C HIS A 311 -20.21 -1.80 -15.80
N ARG A 312 -19.41 -1.20 -14.92
CA ARG A 312 -18.08 -0.69 -15.27
C ARG A 312 -17.09 -0.97 -14.15
N GLY A 313 -15.81 -1.03 -14.51
CA GLY A 313 -14.72 -1.30 -13.58
C GLY A 313 -14.68 -2.74 -13.09
N ASN A 314 -13.87 -2.95 -12.07
CA ASN A 314 -13.54 -4.26 -11.53
C ASN A 314 -14.45 -4.63 -10.36
N VAL A 315 -14.53 -5.93 -10.07
CA VAL A 315 -15.19 -6.42 -8.85
C VAL A 315 -14.34 -6.08 -7.64
N SER A 316 -14.93 -5.43 -6.64
CA SER A 316 -14.37 -5.34 -5.29
C SER A 316 -14.86 -6.50 -4.43
N PHE A 317 -14.08 -6.92 -3.43
CA PHE A 317 -14.49 -7.91 -2.43
C PHE A 317 -14.00 -7.50 -1.04
N THR A 318 -14.84 -7.72 -0.03
CA THR A 318 -14.48 -7.64 1.39
C THR A 318 -15.02 -8.87 2.13
N PRO A 319 -14.29 -9.41 3.13
CA PRO A 319 -14.84 -10.44 4.01
C PRO A 319 -16.01 -9.95 4.87
N ALA A 320 -16.23 -8.63 4.98
CA ALA A 320 -17.34 -8.07 5.71
C ALA A 320 -18.69 -8.44 5.06
N ARG A 321 -19.61 -8.99 5.85
CA ARG A 321 -20.97 -9.36 5.39
C ARG A 321 -21.92 -8.18 5.61
N LEU A 322 -22.16 -7.36 4.59
CA LEU A 322 -22.90 -6.10 4.73
C LEU A 322 -24.41 -6.26 4.55
N LEU A 323 -24.82 -7.20 3.69
CA LEU A 323 -26.21 -7.38 3.26
C LEU A 323 -26.97 -8.50 4.02
N GLY A 324 -26.36 -9.07 5.07
CA GLY A 324 -26.87 -10.26 5.74
C GLY A 324 -26.68 -11.55 4.92
N GLY A 325 -27.39 -12.62 5.31
CA GLY A 325 -27.29 -13.93 4.66
C GLY A 325 -26.09 -14.79 5.08
N THR A 326 -25.91 -15.93 4.41
CA THR A 326 -24.91 -16.96 4.76
C THR A 326 -23.63 -16.91 3.92
N GLY A 327 -23.48 -15.94 3.02
CA GLY A 327 -22.29 -15.80 2.19
C GLY A 327 -21.03 -15.47 3.00
N VAL A 328 -19.88 -15.52 2.34
CA VAL A 328 -18.55 -15.39 2.96
C VAL A 328 -18.02 -13.95 2.94
N GLY A 329 -18.68 -13.06 2.22
CA GLY A 329 -18.32 -11.65 2.13
C GLY A 329 -19.31 -10.86 1.28
N THR A 330 -18.93 -9.63 0.95
CA THR A 330 -19.69 -8.73 0.08
C THR A 330 -18.81 -8.27 -1.08
N SER A 331 -19.39 -8.23 -2.27
CA SER A 331 -18.77 -7.61 -3.43
C SER A 331 -19.57 -6.41 -3.90
N GLY A 332 -18.89 -5.54 -4.64
CA GLY A 332 -19.45 -4.30 -5.15
C GLY A 332 -18.82 -3.90 -6.48
N MET A 333 -19.59 -3.17 -7.29
CA MET A 333 -19.15 -2.63 -8.57
C MET A 333 -20.04 -1.47 -8.99
N VAL A 334 -19.51 -0.52 -9.75
CA VAL A 334 -20.33 0.54 -10.35
C VAL A 334 -21.15 0.00 -11.53
N THR A 335 -22.37 0.51 -11.66
CA THR A 335 -23.43 0.03 -12.55
C THR A 335 -24.26 1.17 -13.12
N LYS A 336 -25.00 0.87 -14.19
CA LYS A 336 -25.70 1.87 -14.99
C LYS A 336 -27.16 1.48 -15.18
N ALA A 337 -28.07 2.41 -14.87
CA ALA A 337 -29.51 2.17 -14.99
C ALA A 337 -29.90 1.77 -16.42
N THR A 338 -29.36 2.46 -17.44
CA THR A 338 -29.56 2.13 -18.86
C THR A 338 -28.24 2.15 -19.65
N SER A 339 -28.22 1.52 -20.82
CA SER A 339 -27.06 1.58 -21.71
C SER A 339 -26.92 3.00 -22.24
N GLY A 340 -25.76 3.62 -21.99
CA GLY A 340 -25.51 5.02 -22.34
C GLY A 340 -25.87 6.06 -21.27
N SER A 341 -26.46 5.68 -20.13
CA SER A 341 -26.60 6.61 -18.99
C SER A 341 -25.24 6.91 -18.36
N PRO A 342 -25.13 7.93 -17.51
CA PRO A 342 -24.00 8.09 -16.60
C PRO A 342 -23.91 6.91 -15.62
N THR A 343 -22.73 6.72 -15.04
CA THR A 343 -22.47 5.64 -14.09
C THR A 343 -22.76 6.14 -12.68
N GLU A 344 -24.00 5.99 -12.24
CA GLU A 344 -24.55 6.67 -11.05
C GLU A 344 -25.04 5.71 -9.96
N THR A 345 -24.80 4.41 -10.13
CA THR A 345 -25.28 3.38 -9.22
C THR A 345 -24.13 2.47 -8.83
N VAL A 346 -24.05 2.09 -7.56
CA VAL A 346 -23.22 0.98 -7.07
C VAL A 346 -24.11 -0.22 -6.83
N SER A 347 -23.81 -1.34 -7.47
CA SER A 347 -24.44 -2.62 -7.12
C SER A 347 -23.60 -3.33 -6.06
N LEU A 348 -24.26 -3.90 -5.06
CA LEU A 348 -23.65 -4.72 -4.01
C LEU A 348 -24.31 -6.08 -3.96
N TRP A 349 -23.57 -7.13 -3.63
CA TRP A 349 -24.13 -8.47 -3.46
C TRP A 349 -23.36 -9.30 -2.43
N THR A 350 -24.07 -10.23 -1.80
CA THR A 350 -23.49 -11.28 -0.96
C THR A 350 -22.79 -12.30 -1.86
N VAL A 351 -21.58 -12.72 -1.49
CA VAL A 351 -20.78 -13.69 -2.24
C VAL A 351 -20.74 -15.02 -1.51
N GLY A 352 -21.08 -16.12 -2.19
CA GLY A 352 -20.93 -17.48 -1.66
C GLY A 352 -19.48 -17.96 -1.62
N SER A 353 -19.21 -19.08 -0.95
CA SER A 353 -17.87 -19.70 -0.85
C SER A 353 -17.27 -20.10 -2.21
N ASN A 354 -18.10 -20.36 -3.21
CA ASN A 354 -17.71 -20.60 -4.60
C ASN A 354 -17.85 -19.35 -5.50
N GLY A 355 -18.06 -18.17 -4.92
CA GLY A 355 -18.24 -16.93 -5.67
C GLY A 355 -19.67 -16.66 -6.18
N VAL A 356 -20.64 -17.56 -5.98
CA VAL A 356 -22.02 -17.32 -6.47
C VAL A 356 -22.63 -16.04 -5.86
N PRO A 357 -23.24 -15.14 -6.66
CA PRO A 357 -23.83 -13.91 -6.14
C PRO A 357 -25.25 -14.15 -5.62
N SER A 358 -25.61 -13.47 -4.52
CA SER A 358 -26.95 -13.50 -3.92
C SER A 358 -27.27 -12.17 -3.21
N ASN A 359 -28.53 -11.95 -2.83
CA ASN A 359 -29.00 -10.76 -2.10
C ASN A 359 -28.50 -9.43 -2.70
N ALA A 360 -28.46 -9.35 -4.03
CA ALA A 360 -27.95 -8.16 -4.71
C ALA A 360 -28.88 -6.96 -4.52
N ILE A 361 -28.31 -5.77 -4.45
CA ILE A 361 -28.99 -4.47 -4.35
C ILE A 361 -28.28 -3.43 -5.21
N SER A 362 -28.95 -2.30 -5.41
CA SER A 362 -28.42 -1.13 -6.14
C SER A 362 -28.58 0.13 -5.29
N LEU A 363 -27.50 0.89 -5.15
CA LEU A 363 -27.41 2.14 -4.41
C LEU A 363 -27.08 3.28 -5.39
N SER A 364 -28.02 4.18 -5.63
CA SER A 364 -27.80 5.32 -6.53
C SER A 364 -27.39 6.57 -5.76
N ILE A 365 -26.44 7.33 -6.30
CA ILE A 365 -26.13 8.67 -5.81
C ILE A 365 -27.30 9.62 -6.10
N PRO A 366 -27.51 10.66 -5.26
CA PRO A 366 -28.43 11.73 -5.57
C PRO A 366 -28.03 12.44 -6.88
N ARG A 367 -29.01 12.78 -7.72
CA ARG A 367 -28.79 13.40 -9.03
C ARG A 367 -29.86 14.45 -9.34
N GLY A 368 -29.45 15.54 -9.98
CA GLY A 368 -30.32 16.61 -10.47
C GLY A 368 -29.65 17.97 -10.36
N ALA A 369 -30.12 18.96 -11.13
CA ALA A 369 -29.61 20.32 -11.01
C ALA A 369 -29.81 20.84 -9.57
N GLY A 370 -28.75 21.39 -8.97
CA GLY A 370 -28.77 21.91 -7.60
C GLY A 370 -28.76 20.83 -6.49
N VAL A 371 -28.62 19.55 -6.83
CA VAL A 371 -28.47 18.48 -5.83
C VAL A 371 -27.05 18.49 -5.27
N THR A 372 -26.95 18.35 -3.95
CA THR A 372 -25.70 18.34 -3.20
C THR A 372 -25.59 17.07 -2.35
N ILE A 373 -24.36 16.75 -1.93
CA ILE A 373 -24.10 15.81 -0.84
C ILE A 373 -23.42 16.59 0.28
N ALA A 374 -23.90 16.44 1.51
CA ALA A 374 -23.36 17.14 2.66
C ALA A 374 -22.04 16.53 3.13
N ASP A 375 -21.13 17.37 3.59
CA ASP A 375 -20.05 17.03 4.52
C ASP A 375 -20.48 17.46 5.93
N PRO A 376 -20.88 16.55 6.82
CA PRO A 376 -21.41 16.91 8.13
C PRO A 376 -20.34 17.49 9.07
N CYS A 377 -19.04 17.32 8.80
CA CYS A 377 -17.98 17.88 9.62
C CYS A 377 -17.89 19.41 9.46
N SER A 378 -17.97 19.89 8.22
CA SER A 378 -17.87 21.33 7.87
C SER A 378 -19.23 21.99 7.59
N GLY A 379 -20.28 21.19 7.38
CA GLY A 379 -21.59 21.64 6.90
C GLY A 379 -21.63 21.94 5.39
N PHE A 380 -20.50 21.80 4.71
CA PHE A 380 -20.37 22.09 3.28
C PHE A 380 -21.29 21.21 2.43
N GLN A 381 -21.83 21.77 1.35
CA GLN A 381 -22.78 21.12 0.46
C GLN A 381 -22.13 20.96 -0.92
N TRP A 382 -21.47 19.82 -1.15
CA TRP A 382 -20.73 19.62 -2.40
C TRP A 382 -21.69 19.44 -3.58
N PRO A 383 -21.56 20.23 -4.66
CA PRO A 383 -22.49 20.21 -5.78
C PRO A 383 -22.24 19.01 -6.70
N ILE A 384 -22.94 17.91 -6.46
CA ILE A 384 -22.86 16.70 -7.31
C ILE A 384 -23.56 16.88 -8.66
N GLU A 385 -24.64 17.68 -8.70
CA GLU A 385 -25.42 17.96 -9.91
C GLU A 385 -25.79 16.71 -10.74
N THR A 386 -25.14 16.55 -11.89
CA THR A 386 -25.30 15.45 -12.85
C THR A 386 -24.07 14.54 -12.90
N GLY A 387 -23.28 14.55 -11.83
CA GLY A 387 -22.08 13.75 -11.60
C GLY A 387 -22.27 12.25 -11.74
N ASP A 388 -21.14 11.54 -11.79
CA ASP A 388 -21.04 10.10 -11.97
C ASP A 388 -19.72 9.54 -11.41
N PHE A 389 -19.70 8.24 -11.13
CA PHE A 389 -18.48 7.50 -10.80
C PHE A 389 -17.65 7.30 -12.07
N ARG A 390 -16.35 7.59 -12.05
CA ARG A 390 -15.51 7.46 -13.27
C ARG A 390 -14.14 6.84 -13.09
N SER A 391 -13.76 6.46 -11.89
CA SER A 391 -12.53 5.72 -11.62
C SER A 391 -12.38 4.38 -12.38
N TYR A 392 -13.30 3.97 -13.24
CA TYR A 392 -13.14 2.80 -14.13
C TYR A 392 -12.57 3.13 -15.52
N GLN A 393 -12.38 4.40 -15.84
CA GLN A 393 -11.88 4.82 -17.16
C GLN A 393 -10.38 4.56 -17.31
N GLY A 394 -9.85 4.83 -18.50
CA GLY A 394 -8.47 4.59 -18.87
C GLY A 394 -8.11 3.11 -18.93
N THR A 395 -6.88 2.79 -18.51
CA THR A 395 -6.33 1.42 -18.60
C THR A 395 -6.73 0.49 -17.45
N SER A 396 -7.51 0.97 -16.48
CA SER A 396 -7.79 0.26 -15.22
C SER A 396 -8.42 -1.13 -15.44
N ALA A 397 -9.40 -1.23 -16.33
CA ALA A 397 -10.04 -2.50 -16.67
C ALA A 397 -9.06 -3.59 -17.15
N PHE A 398 -7.95 -3.20 -17.79
CA PHE A 398 -7.03 -4.10 -18.48
C PHE A 398 -5.71 -4.31 -17.75
N ARG A 399 -5.18 -3.28 -17.09
CA ARG A 399 -3.88 -3.28 -16.41
C ARG A 399 -3.97 -3.50 -14.90
N GLY A 400 -5.13 -3.26 -14.32
CA GLY A 400 -5.38 -3.38 -12.88
C GLY A 400 -5.81 -2.06 -12.28
N GLY A 401 -5.77 -1.97 -10.96
CA GLY A 401 -6.52 -0.95 -10.23
C GLY A 401 -7.86 -1.49 -9.78
N ASN A 402 -7.79 -2.62 -9.06
CA ASN A 402 -8.97 -3.30 -8.58
C ASN A 402 -9.44 -2.62 -7.30
N GLY A 403 -10.66 -2.10 -7.35
CA GLY A 403 -11.27 -1.47 -6.18
C GLY A 403 -11.89 -0.11 -6.44
N GLN A 404 -12.75 0.01 -7.47
CA GLN A 404 -13.51 1.25 -7.71
C GLN A 404 -14.54 1.51 -6.61
N VAL A 405 -14.93 0.47 -5.86
CA VAL A 405 -15.87 0.54 -4.74
C VAL A 405 -15.20 -0.01 -3.49
N ALA A 406 -14.98 0.84 -2.48
CA ALA A 406 -14.52 0.41 -1.16
C ALA A 406 -15.70 -0.10 -0.32
N LEU A 407 -15.49 -1.19 0.42
CA LEU A 407 -16.51 -1.86 1.21
C LEU A 407 -15.97 -2.21 2.59
N ALA A 408 -16.66 -1.75 3.63
CA ALA A 408 -16.27 -2.05 5.01
C ALA A 408 -17.48 -2.05 5.95
N ARG A 409 -17.18 -2.31 7.22
CA ARG A 409 -18.12 -2.20 8.33
C ARG A 409 -17.51 -1.27 9.37
N ASP A 410 -18.28 -0.33 9.89
CA ASP A 410 -17.83 0.49 11.03
C ASP A 410 -17.82 -0.32 12.34
N GLN A 411 -17.16 0.19 13.39
CA GLN A 411 -17.15 -0.47 14.70
C GLN A 411 -18.55 -0.63 15.33
N GLY A 412 -19.54 0.14 14.89
CA GLY A 412 -20.95 -0.01 15.28
C GLY A 412 -21.71 -1.08 14.50
N GLY A 413 -21.06 -1.76 13.56
CA GLY A 413 -21.62 -2.80 12.72
C GLY A 413 -22.30 -2.30 11.44
N ASN A 414 -22.35 -1.00 11.16
CA ASN A 414 -23.00 -0.46 9.97
C ASN A 414 -22.17 -0.74 8.72
N GLY A 415 -22.82 -1.00 7.59
CA GLY A 415 -22.14 -1.13 6.30
C GLY A 415 -21.70 0.24 5.77
N LEU A 416 -20.49 0.28 5.22
CA LEU A 416 -19.89 1.44 4.57
C LEU A 416 -19.54 1.08 3.12
N VAL A 417 -19.89 1.97 2.19
CA VAL A 417 -19.61 1.84 0.76
C VAL A 417 -19.09 3.17 0.28
N ALA A 418 -17.92 3.20 -0.36
CA ALA A 418 -17.35 4.45 -0.88
C ALA A 418 -16.88 4.30 -2.32
N ALA A 419 -16.98 5.37 -3.08
CA ALA A 419 -16.44 5.48 -4.42
C ALA A 419 -16.10 6.94 -4.74
N GLU A 420 -15.14 7.12 -5.63
CA GLU A 420 -14.80 8.42 -6.21
C GLU A 420 -15.89 8.85 -7.19
N VAL A 421 -16.36 10.08 -7.04
CA VAL A 421 -17.43 10.68 -7.81
C VAL A 421 -16.98 12.02 -8.38
N ASN A 422 -17.31 12.23 -9.65
CA ASN A 422 -17.08 13.50 -10.32
C ASN A 422 -18.29 14.41 -10.20
N SER A 423 -18.05 15.71 -10.11
CA SER A 423 -19.06 16.74 -10.34
C SER A 423 -19.06 17.15 -11.81
N THR A 424 -20.24 17.47 -12.34
CA THR A 424 -20.38 18.12 -13.66
C THR A 424 -20.33 19.65 -13.60
N PHE A 425 -20.14 20.20 -12.41
CA PHE A 425 -20.13 21.63 -12.19
C PHE A 425 -19.06 22.30 -13.07
N GLY A 426 -19.39 23.48 -13.60
CA GLY A 426 -18.48 24.23 -14.48
C GLY A 426 -18.26 23.57 -15.86
N GLY A 427 -19.03 22.54 -16.21
CA GLY A 427 -18.97 21.87 -17.52
C GLY A 427 -17.90 20.78 -17.65
N ALA A 428 -17.18 20.46 -16.56
CA ALA A 428 -16.18 19.39 -16.57
C ALA A 428 -16.88 18.03 -16.67
N THR A 429 -16.70 17.34 -17.79
CA THR A 429 -17.43 16.10 -18.13
C THR A 429 -16.52 15.01 -18.67
N GLY A 430 -15.21 15.12 -18.46
CA GLY A 430 -14.17 14.20 -18.95
C GLY A 430 -13.72 13.14 -17.95
N ALA A 431 -12.82 12.25 -18.38
CA ALA A 431 -12.14 11.29 -17.51
C ALA A 431 -11.14 11.98 -16.56
N ASN A 432 -10.55 13.07 -17.05
CA ASN A 432 -9.56 13.90 -16.39
C ASN A 432 -10.20 15.04 -15.56
N ASN A 433 -11.37 14.80 -14.99
CA ASN A 433 -12.14 15.83 -14.30
C ASN A 433 -11.40 16.26 -13.02
N PRO A 434 -11.02 17.55 -12.87
CA PRO A 434 -10.37 18.04 -11.65
C PRO A 434 -11.34 18.20 -10.47
N TYR A 435 -12.64 18.16 -10.70
CA TYR A 435 -13.69 18.38 -9.70
C TYR A 435 -14.29 17.05 -9.28
N ASN A 436 -13.63 16.43 -8.31
CA ASN A 436 -14.04 15.15 -7.81
C ASN A 436 -14.09 15.09 -6.28
N GLY A 437 -14.68 14.02 -5.78
CA GLY A 437 -14.96 13.80 -4.37
C GLY A 437 -15.04 12.31 -4.04
N ILE A 438 -15.09 11.99 -2.76
CA ILE A 438 -15.32 10.63 -2.27
C ILE A 438 -16.65 10.64 -1.52
N ALA A 439 -17.65 9.99 -2.12
CA ALA A 439 -18.97 9.82 -1.52
C ALA A 439 -19.01 8.49 -0.75
N VAL A 440 -19.50 8.53 0.49
CA VAL A 440 -19.67 7.38 1.36
C VAL A 440 -21.15 7.17 1.66
N TYR A 441 -21.66 5.97 1.38
CA TYR A 441 -22.98 5.52 1.79
C TYR A 441 -22.85 4.65 3.04
N ARG A 442 -23.52 5.07 4.13
CA ARG A 442 -23.60 4.31 5.37
C ARG A 442 -25.01 3.78 5.58
N PHE A 443 -25.14 2.53 6.01
CA PHE A 443 -26.43 1.91 6.30
C PHE A 443 -26.36 0.90 7.46
N PRO A 444 -27.44 0.70 8.24
CA PRO A 444 -27.47 -0.34 9.26
C PRO A 444 -27.28 -1.74 8.66
N ALA A 445 -26.56 -2.63 9.36
CA ALA A 445 -26.27 -3.98 8.89
C ALA A 445 -27.54 -4.72 8.39
N GLY A 446 -27.49 -5.26 7.17
CA GLY A 446 -28.63 -5.98 6.58
C GLY A 446 -29.85 -5.11 6.24
N GLN A 447 -29.79 -3.79 6.42
CA GLN A 447 -30.85 -2.84 6.07
C GLN A 447 -30.33 -1.76 5.11
N PRO A 448 -29.82 -2.14 3.93
CA PRO A 448 -29.20 -1.21 3.00
C PRO A 448 -30.12 -0.13 2.44
N GLY A 449 -31.46 -0.29 2.54
CA GLY A 449 -32.41 0.75 2.15
C GLY A 449 -32.53 1.91 3.15
N ASN A 450 -31.97 1.77 4.35
CA ASN A 450 -32.06 2.78 5.44
C ASN A 450 -30.75 3.57 5.60
N GLY A 451 -30.00 3.77 4.51
CA GLY A 451 -28.72 4.49 4.54
C GLY A 451 -28.77 5.90 3.98
N SER A 452 -27.65 6.60 4.10
CA SER A 452 -27.46 7.98 3.65
C SER A 452 -26.06 8.21 3.06
N TRP A 453 -25.99 9.07 2.05
CA TRP A 453 -24.74 9.54 1.46
C TRP A 453 -24.14 10.71 2.27
N THR A 454 -22.81 10.71 2.40
CA THR A 454 -22.01 11.81 2.95
C THR A 454 -20.78 12.02 2.10
N MET A 455 -20.25 13.24 2.05
CA MET A 455 -18.93 13.49 1.45
C MET A 455 -17.85 13.24 2.50
N ALA A 456 -16.90 12.36 2.18
CA ALA A 456 -15.70 12.15 2.99
C ALA A 456 -14.57 13.08 2.57
N ALA A 457 -14.45 13.38 1.28
CA ALA A 457 -13.45 14.25 0.68
C ALA A 457 -14.01 14.93 -0.57
N TRP A 458 -13.54 16.13 -0.91
CA TRP A 458 -14.02 16.89 -2.06
C TRP A 458 -13.00 17.95 -2.51
N ILE A 459 -12.98 18.22 -3.81
CA ILE A 459 -12.29 19.34 -4.45
C ILE A 459 -13.37 20.20 -5.13
N ASP A 460 -13.44 21.51 -4.82
CA ASP A 460 -14.45 22.43 -5.39
C ASP A 460 -13.89 23.83 -5.67
N LEU A 461 -13.17 23.99 -6.78
CA LEU A 461 -12.59 25.29 -7.16
C LEU A 461 -13.58 26.45 -7.36
N PRO A 462 -14.77 26.27 -7.95
CA PRO A 462 -15.71 27.37 -8.15
C PRO A 462 -16.06 28.16 -6.89
N ASN A 463 -16.03 27.52 -5.72
CA ASN A 463 -16.33 28.12 -4.42
C ASN A 463 -15.09 28.25 -3.52
N GLY A 464 -13.91 27.86 -4.01
CA GLY A 464 -12.63 27.87 -3.31
C GLY A 464 -12.18 26.48 -2.84
N MET A 465 -10.91 26.16 -3.13
CA MET A 465 -10.09 25.02 -2.66
C MET A 465 -10.85 23.69 -2.44
N GLY A 466 -10.33 22.78 -1.62
CA GLY A 466 -10.97 21.51 -1.30
C GLY A 466 -11.02 21.28 0.20
N LYS A 467 -11.42 20.09 0.62
CA LYS A 467 -11.58 19.75 2.03
C LYS A 467 -10.28 19.98 2.82
N GLU A 468 -10.42 20.53 4.01
CA GLU A 468 -9.33 20.84 4.93
C GLU A 468 -8.60 19.57 5.41
N ILE A 469 -7.27 19.69 5.53
CA ILE A 469 -6.37 18.70 6.14
C ILE A 469 -5.89 19.28 7.47
N TYR A 470 -5.88 18.48 8.52
CA TYR A 470 -5.48 18.90 9.86
C TYR A 470 -4.20 18.20 10.33
N GLY A 471 -3.53 18.80 11.29
CA GLY A 471 -2.38 18.26 11.99
C GLY A 471 -2.13 19.03 13.29
N ASP A 472 -1.24 18.50 14.12
CA ASP A 472 -0.79 19.06 15.40
C ASP A 472 0.25 20.19 15.18
N PHE A 473 -0.13 21.20 14.37
CA PHE A 473 0.74 22.28 13.89
C PHE A 473 0.28 23.66 14.40
N GLY A 474 -0.49 23.70 15.48
CA GLY A 474 -0.85 24.95 16.15
C GLY A 474 -1.83 25.84 15.37
N ASN A 475 -1.96 27.08 15.82
CA ASN A 475 -3.02 28.00 15.42
C ASN A 475 -2.87 28.54 14.00
N ASP A 476 -1.68 28.52 13.43
CA ASP A 476 -1.44 28.96 12.05
C ASP A 476 -1.40 27.80 11.03
N GLY A 477 -1.36 26.55 11.51
CA GLY A 477 -1.35 25.35 10.68
C GLY A 477 -0.02 25.15 9.93
N VAL A 478 1.04 25.84 10.34
CA VAL A 478 2.38 25.74 9.75
C VAL A 478 3.33 25.19 10.79
N ALA A 479 3.97 24.07 10.46
CA ALA A 479 4.96 23.48 11.35
C ALA A 479 6.19 24.39 11.56
N PHE A 480 6.76 24.21 12.75
CA PHE A 480 7.93 24.84 13.36
C PHE A 480 7.82 26.38 13.48
N THR A 481 6.66 26.90 13.87
CA THR A 481 6.44 28.35 14.06
C THR A 481 6.47 28.78 15.53
N GLY A 482 6.37 27.83 16.45
CA GLY A 482 6.44 28.04 17.90
C GLY A 482 5.17 28.64 18.49
N ASP A 483 4.03 28.46 17.82
CA ASP A 483 2.74 28.94 18.29
C ASP A 483 2.02 27.91 19.19
N ALA A 484 0.90 28.32 19.81
CA ALA A 484 0.25 27.49 20.82
C ALA A 484 -0.51 26.32 20.18
N GLY A 485 -0.43 25.14 20.80
CA GLY A 485 -1.02 23.89 20.30
C GLY A 485 -0.08 23.07 19.43
N GLU A 486 1.07 23.63 19.03
CA GLU A 486 2.01 22.94 18.15
C GLU A 486 2.75 21.78 18.85
N PHE A 487 2.69 20.59 18.25
CA PHE A 487 3.36 19.37 18.70
C PHE A 487 3.08 18.98 20.16
N ASP A 488 1.90 19.30 20.68
CA ASP A 488 1.52 18.98 22.06
C ASP A 488 0.94 17.56 22.22
N GLY A 489 0.79 16.85 21.11
CA GLY A 489 0.27 15.48 21.03
C GLY A 489 -1.26 15.42 20.90
N VAL A 490 -1.95 16.56 20.79
CA VAL A 490 -3.41 16.65 20.75
C VAL A 490 -3.86 17.54 19.59
N VAL A 491 -4.44 16.92 18.56
CA VAL A 491 -5.15 17.68 17.51
C VAL A 491 -6.47 18.27 18.05
N ASP A 492 -6.48 19.54 18.44
CA ASP A 492 -7.63 20.28 18.94
C ASP A 492 -8.31 21.11 17.84
N LEU A 493 -9.47 20.64 17.41
CA LEU A 493 -10.22 21.23 16.31
C LEU A 493 -11.23 22.31 16.75
N ASN A 494 -11.19 22.76 18.01
CA ASN A 494 -12.05 23.83 18.50
C ASN A 494 -11.41 25.20 18.28
N PRO A 495 -11.92 26.05 17.36
CA PRO A 495 -11.31 27.36 17.05
C PRO A 495 -11.30 28.37 18.20
N ASN A 496 -11.96 28.06 19.32
CA ASN A 496 -11.96 28.89 20.53
C ASN A 496 -10.96 28.39 21.59
N SER A 497 -10.25 27.29 21.32
CA SER A 497 -9.24 26.76 22.21
C SER A 497 -7.94 27.58 22.11
N PRO A 498 -7.20 27.80 23.21
CA PRO A 498 -5.88 28.42 23.15
C PRO A 498 -4.83 27.54 22.45
N THR A 499 -5.06 26.24 22.37
CA THR A 499 -4.21 25.24 21.70
C THR A 499 -4.88 24.74 20.42
N TYR A 500 -5.64 25.59 19.73
CA TYR A 500 -6.34 25.20 18.51
C TYR A 500 -5.37 24.88 17.39
N ASP A 501 -5.64 23.78 16.68
CA ASP A 501 -4.96 23.40 15.45
C ASP A 501 -5.73 23.85 14.21
N ALA A 502 -5.17 24.84 13.52
CA ALA A 502 -5.69 25.25 12.22
C ALA A 502 -5.43 24.16 11.15
N PRO A 503 -6.21 24.18 10.05
CA PRO A 503 -5.89 23.34 8.90
C PRO A 503 -4.45 23.56 8.42
N ILE A 504 -3.71 22.47 8.20
CA ILE A 504 -2.35 22.48 7.65
C ILE A 504 -2.34 22.59 6.11
N GLY A 505 -3.52 22.53 5.51
CA GLY A 505 -3.71 22.58 4.07
C GLY A 505 -5.09 22.11 3.64
N PHE A 506 -5.22 21.76 2.37
CA PHE A 506 -6.48 21.41 1.74
C PHE A 506 -6.28 20.47 0.54
N LEU A 507 -7.32 19.73 0.16
CA LEU A 507 -7.32 18.97 -1.09
C LEU A 507 -7.36 19.93 -2.29
N ALA A 508 -6.56 19.66 -3.31
CA ALA A 508 -6.38 20.58 -4.43
C ALA A 508 -6.54 19.87 -5.79
N PRO A 509 -6.94 20.59 -6.85
CA PRO A 509 -6.98 20.06 -8.21
C PRO A 509 -5.62 19.63 -8.72
N HIS A 510 -5.57 18.53 -9.47
CA HIS A 510 -4.32 17.95 -9.95
C HIS A 510 -3.49 18.89 -10.84
N PHE A 511 -4.14 19.77 -11.60
CA PHE A 511 -3.44 20.68 -12.50
C PHE A 511 -2.54 21.71 -11.79
N LEU A 512 -2.70 21.91 -10.48
CA LEU A 512 -1.81 22.76 -9.68
C LEU A 512 -0.45 22.10 -9.46
N VAL A 513 -0.39 20.77 -9.43
CA VAL A 513 0.86 19.99 -9.39
C VAL A 513 1.45 19.84 -10.79
N THR A 514 0.62 19.53 -11.80
CA THR A 514 1.12 19.21 -13.15
C THR A 514 1.44 20.43 -14.01
N GLY A 515 1.08 21.64 -13.57
CA GLY A 515 1.18 22.85 -14.38
C GLY A 515 0.21 22.89 -15.56
N GLY A 516 -0.79 22.00 -15.59
CA GLY A 516 -1.93 22.06 -16.53
C GLY A 516 -2.36 20.74 -17.16
N VAL A 517 -1.49 19.75 -17.33
CA VAL A 517 -1.85 18.46 -17.94
C VAL A 517 -1.08 17.31 -17.26
N PRO A 518 -1.75 16.22 -16.83
CA PRO A 518 -3.21 16.02 -16.83
C PRO A 518 -3.95 16.97 -15.88
N LEU A 519 -5.21 17.28 -16.20
CA LEU A 519 -6.06 18.14 -15.38
C LEU A 519 -6.56 17.46 -14.09
N GLY A 520 -6.76 16.14 -14.15
CA GLY A 520 -7.31 15.32 -13.08
C GLY A 520 -7.39 13.84 -13.51
N PRO A 521 -8.02 12.97 -12.71
CA PRO A 521 -8.65 13.25 -11.41
C PRO A 521 -7.64 13.72 -10.35
N GLY A 522 -8.11 14.55 -9.41
CA GLY A 522 -7.32 15.03 -8.26
C GLY A 522 -7.34 14.10 -7.04
N MET A 523 -8.07 12.99 -7.13
CA MET A 523 -8.18 11.97 -6.07
C MET A 523 -8.25 10.58 -6.68
N SER A 524 -7.72 9.59 -5.97
CA SER A 524 -7.81 8.18 -6.33
C SER A 524 -9.15 7.57 -5.89
N SER A 525 -9.37 6.29 -6.22
CA SER A 525 -10.41 5.51 -5.56
C SER A 525 -10.10 5.35 -4.05
N PRO A 526 -11.13 5.31 -3.19
CA PRO A 526 -10.95 5.12 -1.75
C PRO A 526 -10.65 3.67 -1.38
N ALA A 527 -10.12 3.49 -0.18
CA ALA A 527 -10.04 2.21 0.52
C ALA A 527 -10.47 2.38 1.98
N PHE A 528 -10.88 1.30 2.64
CA PHE A 528 -11.23 1.32 4.07
C PHE A 528 -10.32 0.41 4.86
N ASP A 529 -10.01 0.80 6.10
CA ASP A 529 -9.51 -0.13 7.11
C ASP A 529 -10.65 -0.87 7.84
N SER A 530 -10.29 -1.60 8.89
CA SER A 530 -11.23 -2.45 9.65
C SER A 530 -12.20 -1.69 10.58
N VAL A 531 -12.01 -0.37 10.79
CA VAL A 531 -12.89 0.46 11.63
C VAL A 531 -13.67 1.50 10.83
N GLY A 532 -13.38 1.61 9.53
CA GLY A 532 -14.08 2.48 8.59
C GLY A 532 -13.37 3.80 8.30
N ASN A 533 -12.10 3.97 8.72
CA ASN A 533 -11.29 5.08 8.23
C ASN A 533 -11.02 4.88 6.75
N LEU A 534 -10.98 6.00 6.04
CA LEU A 534 -10.85 6.02 4.60
C LEU A 534 -9.41 6.38 4.19
N TYR A 535 -8.85 5.71 3.19
CA TYR A 535 -7.50 5.95 2.67
C TYR A 535 -7.57 6.23 1.18
N PHE A 536 -6.83 7.22 0.71
CA PHE A 536 -6.81 7.62 -0.69
C PHE A 536 -5.59 8.49 -0.98
N LEU A 537 -5.21 8.56 -2.25
CA LEU A 537 -4.29 9.57 -2.73
C LEU A 537 -5.07 10.79 -3.19
N SER A 538 -4.51 11.98 -2.94
CA SER A 538 -5.04 13.23 -3.46
C SER A 538 -3.91 14.18 -3.82
N THR A 539 -4.18 15.08 -4.75
CA THR A 539 -3.42 16.31 -4.82
C THR A 539 -3.82 17.21 -3.63
N VAL A 540 -2.85 17.85 -3.01
CA VAL A 540 -2.98 18.69 -1.81
C VAL A 540 -2.29 20.03 -2.01
N GLY A 541 -2.75 21.06 -1.31
CA GLY A 541 -2.05 22.32 -1.10
C GLY A 541 -1.74 22.47 0.38
N LEU A 542 -0.47 22.40 0.77
CA LEU A 542 -0.03 22.40 2.17
C LEU A 542 0.61 23.74 2.51
N TYR A 543 0.26 24.27 3.68
CA TYR A 543 0.82 25.53 4.16
C TYR A 543 2.24 25.30 4.66
N LYS A 544 3.16 26.10 4.13
CA LYS A 544 4.56 26.14 4.58
C LYS A 544 4.88 27.58 5.02
N GLN A 545 6.06 27.75 5.62
CA GLN A 545 6.51 29.05 6.12
C GLN A 545 6.49 30.15 5.04
N ASN A 546 6.36 31.40 5.47
CA ASN A 546 6.28 32.59 4.61
C ASN A 546 5.05 32.64 3.68
N GLY A 547 4.00 31.87 3.97
CA GLY A 547 2.77 31.83 3.18
C GLY A 547 2.91 31.10 1.84
N PHE A 548 3.97 30.30 1.69
CA PHE A 548 4.10 29.39 0.56
C PHE A 548 3.08 28.26 0.67
N ILE A 549 2.46 27.92 -0.46
CA ILE A 549 1.57 26.75 -0.56
C ILE A 549 2.30 25.74 -1.43
N ASP A 550 2.62 24.60 -0.84
CA ASP A 550 3.23 23.49 -1.53
C ASP A 550 2.17 22.61 -2.16
N TYR A 551 2.26 22.39 -3.47
CA TYR A 551 1.29 21.59 -4.19
C TYR A 551 1.91 20.26 -4.56
N ASP A 552 1.41 19.18 -3.95
CA ASP A 552 1.94 17.83 -4.13
C ASP A 552 0.84 16.78 -4.23
N ASN A 553 1.25 15.54 -4.56
CA ASN A 553 0.42 14.37 -4.34
C ASN A 553 0.75 13.78 -2.96
N ALA A 554 -0.28 13.44 -2.19
CA ALA A 554 -0.13 12.90 -0.85
C ALA A 554 -1.04 11.70 -0.61
N LEU A 555 -0.63 10.84 0.32
CA LEU A 555 -1.49 9.86 0.96
C LEU A 555 -2.25 10.54 2.11
N VAL A 556 -3.57 10.45 2.05
CA VAL A 556 -4.49 11.06 3.01
C VAL A 556 -5.32 9.98 3.69
N ARG A 557 -5.53 10.13 5.00
CA ARG A 557 -6.49 9.33 5.75
C ARG A 557 -7.65 10.20 6.22
N GLY A 558 -8.87 9.72 5.96
CA GLY A 558 -10.10 10.25 6.54
C GLY A 558 -10.44 9.50 7.83
N ILE A 559 -10.27 10.16 8.96
CA ILE A 559 -10.65 9.65 10.29
C ILE A 559 -12.17 9.68 10.42
N TYR A 560 -12.75 8.51 10.67
CA TYR A 560 -14.20 8.35 10.71
C TYR A 560 -14.80 8.72 12.07
N ASP A 561 -15.76 9.66 12.07
CA ASP A 561 -16.61 9.94 13.22
C ASP A 561 -17.99 9.29 13.03
N ARG A 562 -18.21 8.19 13.76
CA ARG A 562 -19.44 7.41 13.71
C ARG A 562 -20.68 8.16 14.22
N GLN A 563 -20.51 9.10 15.16
CA GLN A 563 -21.64 9.81 15.77
C GLN A 563 -22.27 10.78 14.78
N THR A 564 -21.43 11.50 14.06
CA THR A 564 -21.84 12.54 13.09
C THR A 564 -21.88 12.03 11.65
N ASN A 565 -21.36 10.83 11.40
CA ASN A 565 -21.17 10.25 10.07
C ASN A 565 -20.34 11.17 9.17
N CYS A 566 -19.23 11.69 9.68
CA CYS A 566 -18.34 12.56 8.94
C CYS A 566 -16.88 12.08 9.00
N TYR A 567 -16.04 12.63 8.14
CA TYR A 567 -14.63 12.27 8.01
C TYR A 567 -13.78 13.52 8.16
N ARG A 568 -12.68 13.44 8.91
CA ARG A 568 -11.69 14.52 9.01
C ARG A 568 -10.37 14.05 8.42
N LEU A 569 -9.68 14.91 7.69
CA LEU A 569 -8.51 14.50 6.93
C LEU A 569 -7.23 14.74 7.72
N GLU A 570 -6.34 13.76 7.65
CA GLU A 570 -4.96 13.84 8.11
C GLU A 570 -4.00 13.51 6.96
N LEU A 571 -2.82 14.11 6.99
CA LEU A 571 -1.72 13.84 6.08
C LEU A 571 -0.93 12.64 6.60
N MET A 572 -0.74 11.63 5.75
CA MET A 572 0.06 10.45 6.10
C MET A 572 1.47 10.47 5.48
N LEU A 573 1.56 10.87 4.21
CA LEU A 573 2.80 10.86 3.43
C LEU A 573 2.68 11.91 2.34
N GLU A 574 3.67 12.77 2.18
CA GLU A 574 3.81 13.71 1.06
C GLU A 574 5.03 13.40 0.18
N LEU A 575 5.13 14.06 -0.98
CA LEU A 575 6.38 14.02 -1.75
C LEU A 575 7.46 14.80 -1.00
N GLY A 576 8.70 14.34 -1.08
CA GLY A 576 9.82 14.92 -0.34
C GLY A 576 10.07 14.28 1.03
N ASP A 577 9.10 13.54 1.58
CA ASP A 577 9.29 12.78 2.81
C ASP A 577 10.46 11.80 2.69
N THR A 578 11.32 11.81 3.71
CA THR A 578 12.57 11.04 3.75
C THR A 578 12.55 10.06 4.91
N PHE A 579 12.98 8.83 4.65
CA PHE A 579 12.99 7.75 5.63
C PHE A 579 14.35 7.06 5.63
N LEU A 580 14.81 6.65 6.81
CA LEU A 580 15.95 5.74 6.89
C LEU A 580 15.51 4.35 6.41
N GLY A 581 16.20 3.78 5.43
CA GLY A 581 16.11 2.35 5.16
C GLY A 581 16.76 1.56 6.30
N GLN A 582 15.95 0.89 7.14
CA GLN A 582 16.46 0.13 8.29
C GLN A 582 17.46 -0.96 7.91
N ASN A 583 17.33 -1.52 6.71
CA ASN A 583 18.10 -2.65 6.23
C ASN A 583 19.38 -2.19 5.54
N SER A 584 19.25 -1.23 4.63
CA SER A 584 20.41 -0.66 3.93
C SER A 584 21.23 0.25 4.84
N GLY A 585 20.63 0.84 5.88
CA GLY A 585 21.21 1.97 6.60
C GLY A 585 21.29 3.23 5.73
N THR A 586 20.55 3.28 4.62
CA THR A 586 20.60 4.35 3.62
C THR A 586 19.27 5.08 3.61
N ARG A 587 19.28 6.42 3.65
CA ARG A 587 18.05 7.20 3.56
C ARG A 587 17.46 7.12 2.16
N TYR A 588 16.14 7.13 2.05
CA TYR A 588 15.44 7.28 0.79
C TYR A 588 14.35 8.35 0.89
N GLN A 589 14.17 9.10 -0.19
CA GLN A 589 13.11 10.09 -0.35
C GLN A 589 12.01 9.56 -1.27
N VAL A 590 10.75 9.83 -0.92
CA VAL A 590 9.60 9.59 -1.80
C VAL A 590 9.47 10.75 -2.77
N GLN A 591 9.72 10.51 -4.06
CA GLN A 591 9.74 11.58 -5.08
C GLN A 591 8.58 11.57 -6.04
N PHE A 592 7.85 10.46 -6.13
CA PHE A 592 6.67 10.39 -6.97
C PHE A 592 5.67 9.39 -6.44
N ILE A 593 4.40 9.79 -6.46
CA ILE A 593 3.26 8.92 -6.21
C ILE A 593 2.28 9.09 -7.37
N THR A 594 1.93 7.98 -8.00
CA THR A 594 1.05 7.94 -9.16
C THR A 594 -0.40 8.20 -8.75
N LEU A 595 -1.06 9.17 -9.39
CA LEU A 595 -2.48 9.48 -9.14
C LEU A 595 -3.34 9.34 -10.41
N SER A 596 -3.00 10.11 -11.44
CA SER A 596 -3.79 10.22 -12.67
C SER A 596 -2.97 9.92 -13.92
N ALA A 597 -3.66 9.67 -15.01
CA ALA A 597 -3.15 9.56 -16.36
C ALA A 597 -3.90 10.55 -17.27
N SER A 598 -3.43 10.72 -18.51
CA SER A 598 -4.07 11.64 -19.47
C SER A 598 -5.52 11.26 -19.81
N ASP A 599 -5.91 10.01 -19.58
CA ASP A 599 -7.22 9.41 -19.86
C ASP A 599 -8.02 9.04 -18.60
N GLY A 600 -7.65 9.56 -17.42
CA GLY A 600 -8.39 9.41 -16.17
C GLY A 600 -7.57 8.83 -15.03
N ALA A 601 -8.15 7.93 -14.24
CA ALA A 601 -7.44 7.27 -13.15
C ALA A 601 -6.30 6.38 -13.67
N ASN A 602 -5.13 6.48 -13.03
CA ASN A 602 -4.00 5.63 -13.38
C ASN A 602 -4.16 4.24 -12.74
N SER A 603 -3.99 3.16 -13.50
CA SER A 603 -4.05 1.79 -12.99
C SER A 603 -3.03 1.52 -11.88
N GLY A 604 -1.85 2.16 -11.95
CA GLY A 604 -0.81 2.11 -10.92
C GLY A 604 -1.01 3.09 -9.77
N GLY A 605 -2.13 3.80 -9.74
CA GLY A 605 -2.55 4.65 -8.63
C GLY A 605 -3.09 3.84 -7.45
N PHE A 606 -3.91 4.47 -6.62
CA PHE A 606 -4.43 3.86 -5.39
C PHE A 606 -5.91 3.46 -5.49
N TRP A 607 -6.24 2.30 -4.92
CA TRP A 607 -7.52 1.62 -5.10
C TRP A 607 -7.96 0.92 -3.82
N SER A 608 -9.23 0.51 -3.73
CA SER A 608 -9.72 -0.16 -2.53
C SER A 608 -8.96 -1.45 -2.21
N GLY A 609 -8.44 -2.15 -3.22
CA GLY A 609 -7.61 -3.34 -3.06
C GLY A 609 -6.20 -3.10 -2.48
N ASN A 610 -5.83 -1.85 -2.22
CA ASN A 610 -4.54 -1.46 -1.66
C ASN A 610 -4.52 -1.38 -0.14
N VAL A 611 -5.68 -1.50 0.52
CA VAL A 611 -5.77 -1.62 1.97
C VAL A 611 -6.37 -2.97 2.32
N SER A 612 -5.80 -3.63 3.33
CA SER A 612 -6.39 -4.85 3.86
C SER A 612 -7.63 -4.52 4.67
N ALA A 613 -8.76 -5.17 4.37
CA ALA A 613 -9.96 -5.08 5.18
C ALA A 613 -9.82 -5.71 6.58
N ALA A 614 -8.75 -6.48 6.83
CA ALA A 614 -8.43 -7.00 8.15
C ALA A 614 -7.75 -5.93 9.02
N SER A 615 -7.86 -6.08 10.34
CA SER A 615 -7.03 -5.36 11.31
C SER A 615 -5.64 -5.98 11.40
N TRP A 616 -4.68 -5.25 11.96
CA TRP A 616 -3.35 -5.79 12.26
C TRP A 616 -3.47 -7.03 13.14
N ASN A 617 -2.82 -8.11 12.73
CA ASN A 617 -2.84 -9.40 13.43
C ASN A 617 -4.25 -9.97 13.66
N ASN A 618 -5.24 -9.61 12.84
CA ASN A 618 -6.67 -9.90 13.07
C ASN A 618 -7.14 -9.49 14.49
N THR A 619 -6.57 -8.42 15.06
CA THR A 619 -6.91 -7.90 16.39
C THR A 619 -8.38 -7.51 16.45
N ASP A 620 -9.05 -7.80 17.57
CA ASP A 620 -10.41 -7.31 17.81
C ASP A 620 -10.43 -5.79 17.92
N VAL A 621 -11.16 -5.15 17.00
CA VAL A 621 -11.22 -3.70 16.88
C VAL A 621 -12.38 -3.06 17.65
N SER A 622 -13.20 -3.85 18.34
CA SER A 622 -14.42 -3.36 19.01
C SER A 622 -14.16 -2.29 20.08
N ASN A 623 -12.98 -2.31 20.70
CA ASN A 623 -12.59 -1.38 21.76
C ASN A 623 -11.35 -0.53 21.40
N LEU A 624 -10.89 -0.60 20.15
CA LEU A 624 -9.80 0.27 19.71
C LEU A 624 -10.33 1.68 19.48
N ASP A 625 -9.50 2.68 19.78
CA ASP A 625 -9.75 4.03 19.27
C ASP A 625 -9.76 3.99 17.73
N VAL A 626 -10.60 4.80 17.08
CA VAL A 626 -10.66 4.84 15.62
C VAL A 626 -9.33 5.25 14.99
N ARG A 627 -8.47 5.97 15.72
CA ARG A 627 -7.13 6.39 15.27
C ARG A 627 -6.06 5.32 15.52
N ASP A 628 -6.38 4.26 16.28
CA ASP A 628 -5.41 3.24 16.65
C ASP A 628 -4.78 2.60 15.40
N PRO A 629 -3.45 2.58 15.27
CA PRO A 629 -2.79 2.09 14.06
C PRO A 629 -3.03 0.59 13.82
N ARG A 630 -3.44 -0.18 14.83
CA ARG A 630 -3.80 -1.60 14.67
C ARG A 630 -5.12 -1.81 13.92
N ALA A 631 -5.93 -0.77 13.75
CA ALA A 631 -7.09 -0.83 12.86
C ALA A 631 -6.69 -1.06 11.39
N LEU A 632 -5.48 -0.65 11.00
CA LEU A 632 -4.93 -0.86 9.68
C LEU A 632 -4.19 -2.23 9.61
N GLY A 633 -4.75 -3.19 8.88
CA GLY A 633 -4.08 -4.48 8.64
C GLY A 633 -2.84 -4.39 7.75
N GLY A 634 -2.72 -3.31 7.00
CA GLY A 634 -1.62 -3.03 6.07
C GLY A 634 -2.13 -2.35 4.81
N LEU A 635 -1.30 -1.48 4.25
CA LEU A 635 -1.53 -0.75 3.02
C LEU A 635 -0.33 -0.92 2.09
N VAL A 636 -0.57 -1.05 0.79
CA VAL A 636 0.48 -1.05 -0.24
C VAL A 636 0.27 0.06 -1.26
N LEU A 637 1.31 0.79 -1.61
CA LEU A 637 1.22 1.83 -2.65
C LEU A 637 2.45 1.83 -3.55
N ASN A 638 2.24 2.22 -4.81
CA ASN A 638 3.30 2.41 -5.79
C ASN A 638 3.92 3.80 -5.62
N ALA A 639 5.23 3.85 -5.44
CA ALA A 639 5.98 5.10 -5.39
C ALA A 639 7.32 4.99 -6.13
N LYS A 640 7.82 6.13 -6.60
CA LYS A 640 9.25 6.29 -6.91
C LYS A 640 9.97 6.75 -5.67
N ILE A 641 11.01 6.03 -5.29
CA ILE A 641 11.92 6.40 -4.21
C ILE A 641 13.33 6.59 -4.75
N VAL A 642 14.08 7.49 -4.14
CA VAL A 642 15.50 7.72 -4.44
C VAL A 642 16.29 7.50 -3.17
N TYR A 643 17.27 6.59 -3.19
CA TYR A 643 18.20 6.41 -2.09
C TYR A 643 19.36 7.39 -2.24
N ASP A 644 19.69 8.09 -1.15
CA ASP A 644 20.90 8.91 -0.99
C ASP A 644 22.10 7.97 -0.79
N ARG A 645 22.63 7.48 -1.91
CA ARG A 645 23.54 6.31 -1.90
C ARG A 645 24.97 6.71 -1.57
N ASP A 646 25.38 7.87 -2.04
CA ASP A 646 26.70 8.45 -1.82
C ASP A 646 26.77 9.28 -0.53
N GLY A 647 25.63 9.55 0.11
CA GLY A 647 25.56 10.10 1.47
C GLY A 647 25.84 11.59 1.51
N ASP A 648 25.56 12.31 0.42
CA ASP A 648 25.76 13.76 0.33
C ASP A 648 24.55 14.57 0.80
N GLY A 649 23.42 13.89 1.08
CA GLY A 649 22.17 14.49 1.55
C GLY A 649 21.28 15.02 0.44
N ASP A 650 21.72 14.98 -0.82
CA ASP A 650 20.91 15.29 -1.98
C ASP A 650 20.24 14.00 -2.50
N PHE A 651 18.98 14.08 -2.90
CA PHE A 651 18.24 12.94 -3.47
C PHE A 651 18.05 13.17 -4.97
N SER A 652 19.12 13.04 -5.75
CA SER A 652 19.13 13.38 -7.16
C SER A 652 18.79 12.17 -8.04
N ASP A 653 17.55 12.10 -8.54
CA ASP A 653 17.12 11.03 -9.44
C ASP A 653 17.93 11.00 -10.75
N PRO A 654 18.79 9.99 -11.00
CA PRO A 654 19.63 9.97 -12.21
C PRO A 654 18.86 9.69 -13.50
N THR A 655 17.58 9.32 -13.39
CA THR A 655 16.71 8.94 -14.51
C THR A 655 15.62 9.98 -14.82
N ALA A 656 15.41 11.00 -13.98
CA ALA A 656 14.44 12.05 -14.24
C ALA A 656 14.85 12.90 -15.44
N THR A 657 13.87 13.46 -16.15
CA THR A 657 14.14 14.42 -17.25
C THR A 657 14.85 15.68 -16.75
N SER A 658 14.62 16.07 -15.50
CA SER A 658 15.29 17.16 -14.79
C SER A 658 16.32 16.66 -13.76
N GLY A 659 16.66 15.37 -13.80
CA GLY A 659 17.59 14.74 -12.86
C GLY A 659 19.06 14.95 -13.21
N ASP A 660 19.95 14.41 -12.37
CA ASP A 660 21.40 14.40 -12.62
C ASP A 660 21.89 12.98 -12.96
N PRO A 661 22.16 12.66 -14.25
CA PRO A 661 22.71 11.37 -14.64
C PRO A 661 24.07 11.01 -14.02
N GLY A 662 24.77 11.99 -13.44
CA GLY A 662 26.04 11.81 -12.74
C GLY A 662 25.90 11.52 -11.23
N SER A 663 24.69 11.60 -10.67
CA SER A 663 24.46 11.32 -9.24
C SER A 663 24.80 9.86 -8.90
N GLY A 664 25.36 9.65 -7.71
CA GLY A 664 25.60 8.32 -7.12
C GLY A 664 24.33 7.63 -6.63
N ASP A 665 23.22 8.35 -6.56
CA ASP A 665 21.92 7.90 -6.05
C ASP A 665 21.28 6.81 -6.88
N GLU A 666 20.33 6.12 -6.24
CA GLU A 666 19.62 5.03 -6.88
C GLU A 666 18.11 5.23 -6.82
N ALA A 667 17.49 5.39 -7.99
CA ALA A 667 16.07 5.71 -8.13
C ALA A 667 15.24 4.47 -8.52
N TYR A 668 14.31 4.04 -7.69
CA TYR A 668 13.50 2.83 -7.92
C TYR A 668 12.00 3.11 -7.90
N SER A 669 11.24 2.48 -8.80
CA SER A 669 9.82 2.22 -8.57
C SER A 669 9.67 1.07 -7.59
N ALA A 670 8.92 1.26 -6.51
CA ALA A 670 8.76 0.27 -5.45
C ALA A 670 7.30 0.22 -4.96
N VAL A 671 6.91 -0.96 -4.47
CA VAL A 671 5.73 -1.09 -3.62
C VAL A 671 6.16 -0.78 -2.19
N LEU A 672 5.69 0.33 -1.66
CA LEU A 672 5.84 0.65 -0.24
C LEU A 672 4.74 -0.06 0.55
N PHE A 673 5.10 -0.62 1.70
CA PHE A 673 4.14 -1.09 2.70
C PHE A 673 4.05 -0.09 3.84
N ILE A 674 2.84 0.22 4.27
CA ILE A 674 2.55 1.01 5.47
C ILE A 674 1.68 0.17 6.41
N GLY A 675 2.07 0.07 7.68
CA GLY A 675 1.32 -0.69 8.67
C GLY A 675 1.76 -0.37 10.09
N TYR A 676 1.28 -1.15 11.06
CA TYR A 676 1.62 -0.97 12.47
C TYR A 676 3.04 -1.50 12.77
N PRO A 677 3.98 -0.65 13.25
CA PRO A 677 5.36 -1.04 13.53
C PRO A 677 5.55 -1.66 14.92
N GLY A 678 4.48 -1.88 15.69
CA GLY A 678 4.51 -2.29 17.10
C GLY A 678 4.35 -1.09 18.02
N GLU A 679 4.07 -1.32 19.32
CA GLU A 679 4.23 -0.23 20.28
C GLU A 679 5.72 -0.01 20.43
N GLN A 680 6.14 1.24 20.56
CA GLN A 680 7.40 1.47 21.21
C GLN A 680 7.14 0.92 22.62
N GLY A 681 7.98 0.00 23.11
CA GLY A 681 8.30 0.12 24.54
C GLY A 681 8.60 1.60 24.80
N PRO A 682 8.30 2.13 26.00
CA PRO A 682 8.46 3.56 26.31
C PRO A 682 9.69 4.10 25.57
N PRO A 683 9.53 5.19 24.79
CA PRO A 683 10.52 5.64 23.79
C PRO A 683 11.91 5.39 24.34
N PRO A 684 12.80 4.68 23.60
CA PRO A 684 14.07 4.20 24.13
C PRO A 684 14.69 5.34 24.92
N CYS A 685 14.83 5.09 26.23
CA CYS A 685 15.09 6.15 27.16
C CYS A 685 16.40 6.79 26.76
N LEU A 686 16.37 8.04 26.28
CA LEU A 686 17.56 8.65 25.72
C LEU A 686 18.67 8.73 26.78
N ALA A 687 18.25 8.89 28.05
CA ALA A 687 19.08 8.85 29.23
C ALA A 687 19.71 7.49 29.54
N ASP A 688 19.13 6.37 29.08
CA ASP A 688 19.77 5.04 29.10
C ASP A 688 20.78 4.99 27.95
N PHE A 689 21.96 5.52 28.24
CA PHE A 689 23.01 5.74 27.27
C PHE A 689 23.80 4.46 27.00
N ASN A 690 23.92 3.58 27.99
CA ASN A 690 24.65 2.32 27.84
C ASN A 690 23.78 1.18 27.25
N GLY A 691 22.45 1.36 27.21
CA GLY A 691 21.48 0.46 26.60
C GLY A 691 21.17 -0.78 27.43
N ASP A 692 21.20 -0.68 28.77
CA ASP A 692 20.95 -1.79 29.69
C ASP A 692 19.54 -1.82 30.31
N ASP A 693 18.64 -0.96 29.81
CA ASP A 693 17.25 -0.77 30.22
C ASP A 693 17.07 -0.10 31.60
N PHE A 694 18.12 0.50 32.17
CA PHE A 694 18.06 1.32 33.37
C PHE A 694 18.72 2.69 33.13
N VAL A 695 18.22 3.73 33.83
CA VAL A 695 18.92 5.02 33.91
C VAL A 695 19.60 5.09 35.26
N ASP A 696 20.91 4.97 35.27
CA ASP A 696 21.71 5.09 36.48
C ASP A 696 23.05 5.76 36.22
N PHE A 697 23.93 5.75 37.23
CA PHE A 697 25.23 6.41 37.12
C PHE A 697 26.09 5.89 35.95
N PHE A 698 25.91 4.64 35.51
CA PHE A 698 26.68 4.07 34.41
C PHE A 698 26.30 4.66 33.05
N ASP A 699 25.09 5.18 32.88
CA ASP A 699 24.72 5.92 31.68
C ASP A 699 25.39 7.28 31.61
N LEU A 700 25.40 8.00 32.73
CA LEU A 700 26.07 9.28 32.83
C LEU A 700 27.58 9.11 32.59
N ASP A 701 28.19 8.06 33.15
CA ASP A 701 29.61 7.74 32.94
C ASP A 701 29.88 7.41 31.47
N ALA A 702 29.02 6.59 30.83
CA ALA A 702 29.14 6.24 29.42
C ALA A 702 28.94 7.45 28.48
N PHE A 703 28.00 8.34 28.81
CA PHE A 703 27.80 9.59 28.06
C PHE A 703 29.00 10.51 28.20
N VAL A 704 29.48 10.77 29.42
CA VAL A 704 30.65 11.64 29.65
C VAL A 704 31.90 11.08 28.99
N GLU A 705 32.11 9.77 29.02
CA GLU A 705 33.23 9.13 28.30
C GLU A 705 33.13 9.38 26.79
N CYS A 706 31.95 9.18 26.20
CA CYS A 706 31.68 9.46 24.78
C CYS A 706 31.85 10.95 24.46
N PHE A 707 31.34 11.84 25.31
CA PHE A 707 31.40 13.31 25.19
C PHE A 707 32.83 13.86 25.26
N GLU A 708 33.69 13.29 26.10
CA GLU A 708 35.10 13.68 26.22
C GLU A 708 35.99 13.08 25.11
N GLY A 709 35.40 12.44 24.09
CA GLY A 709 36.09 11.87 22.93
C GLY A 709 36.50 10.41 23.07
N GLY A 710 35.92 9.70 24.05
CA GLY A 710 36.02 8.25 24.21
C GLY A 710 35.15 7.46 23.23
N ALA A 711 35.02 6.16 23.46
CA ALA A 711 34.20 5.30 22.62
C ALA A 711 32.73 5.37 23.05
N CYS A 712 31.84 5.67 22.11
CA CYS A 712 30.40 5.67 22.37
C CYS A 712 29.83 4.24 22.32
N PRO A 713 28.82 3.91 23.14
CA PRO A 713 28.06 2.66 23.02
C PRO A 713 27.47 2.49 21.60
N ASP A 714 27.25 1.24 21.19
CA ASP A 714 26.76 0.91 19.85
C ASP A 714 25.44 1.64 19.54
N GLY A 715 25.42 2.45 18.47
CA GLY A 715 24.25 3.21 18.05
C GLY A 715 23.98 4.49 18.84
N LYS A 716 24.90 4.91 19.71
CA LYS A 716 24.85 6.19 20.43
C LYS A 716 25.90 7.17 19.91
N THR A 717 25.65 8.45 20.13
CA THR A 717 26.55 9.56 19.78
C THR A 717 26.58 10.55 20.95
N ALA A 718 27.69 11.28 21.08
CA ALA A 718 27.81 12.40 22.04
C ALA A 718 27.06 13.66 21.58
N ASP A 719 26.70 13.72 20.29
CA ASP A 719 25.76 14.69 19.75
C ASP A 719 24.33 14.25 20.14
N PHE A 720 23.96 14.60 21.37
CA PHE A 720 22.74 14.15 22.01
C PHE A 720 21.52 14.92 21.53
N ASN A 721 21.68 16.19 21.17
CA ASN A 721 20.60 17.03 20.66
C ASN A 721 20.40 16.85 19.12
N GLY A 722 21.34 16.21 18.43
CA GLY A 722 21.27 15.85 17.03
C GLY A 722 21.51 17.02 16.08
N ASP A 723 22.29 18.02 16.48
CA ASP A 723 22.59 19.22 15.70
C ASP A 723 23.91 19.14 14.89
N ASP A 724 24.54 17.97 14.86
CA ASP A 724 25.81 17.63 14.23
C ASP A 724 27.05 18.29 14.89
N PHE A 725 26.93 18.90 16.08
CA PHE A 725 28.03 19.46 16.85
C PHE A 725 28.07 18.95 18.29
N ILE A 726 29.14 18.22 18.65
CA ILE A 726 29.38 17.84 20.05
C ILE A 726 29.84 19.07 20.85
N ASP A 727 28.95 19.67 21.62
CA ASP A 727 29.24 20.82 22.48
C ASP A 727 28.46 20.82 23.81
N PHE A 728 28.55 21.93 24.56
CA PHE A 728 27.94 21.99 25.88
C PHE A 728 26.41 21.82 25.87
N PHE A 729 25.73 22.11 24.76
CA PHE A 729 24.29 21.91 24.63
C PHE A 729 23.89 20.43 24.60
N ASP A 730 24.76 19.53 24.15
CA ASP A 730 24.53 18.08 24.26
C ASP A 730 24.62 17.60 25.70
N LEU A 731 25.60 18.11 26.43
CA LEU A 731 25.77 17.78 27.84
C LEU A 731 24.57 18.28 28.65
N ASP A 732 24.11 19.50 28.39
CA ASP A 732 22.91 20.05 29.04
C ASP A 732 21.66 19.23 28.67
N ALA A 733 21.47 18.90 27.39
CA ALA A 733 20.33 18.09 26.92
C ALA A 733 20.36 16.66 27.51
N TYR A 734 21.54 16.05 27.61
CA TYR A 734 21.70 14.74 28.24
C TYR A 734 21.39 14.80 29.73
N ILE A 735 21.93 15.79 30.47
CA ILE A 735 21.68 15.93 31.90
C ILE A 735 20.19 16.19 32.16
N GLU A 736 19.55 17.01 31.34
CA GLU A 736 18.10 17.23 31.43
C GLU A 736 17.32 15.93 31.24
N ALA A 737 17.64 15.14 30.21
CA ALA A 737 17.02 13.83 30.00
C ALA A 737 17.33 12.86 31.16
N PHE A 738 18.56 12.87 31.68
CA PHE A 738 19.01 12.01 32.77
C PHE A 738 18.28 12.29 34.09
N GLU A 739 18.07 13.57 34.42
CA GLU A 739 17.34 13.98 35.63
C GLU A 739 15.83 13.73 35.52
N GLN A 740 15.27 13.77 34.30
CA GLN A 740 13.87 13.43 34.03
C GLN A 740 13.61 11.93 34.10
N GLY A 741 14.59 11.10 33.73
CA GLY A 741 14.47 9.64 33.68
C GLY A 741 13.67 9.14 32.47
N CYS A 742 13.15 7.93 32.59
CA CYS A 742 12.18 7.32 31.67
C CYS A 742 10.79 7.29 32.33
#